data_AF-A0A950MYG8-F1
#
_entry.id   AF-A0A950MYG8-F1
#
_cell.length_a   1.000
_cell.length_b   1.000
_cell.length_c   1.000
_cell.angle_alpha   90.00
_cell.angle_beta   90.00
_cell.angle_gamma   90.00
#
_symmetry.space_group_name_H-M   'P 1'
#
loop_
_entity.id
_entity.type
_entity.pdbx_description
1 polymer ?
#
loop_
_entity_poly.entity_id
_entity_poly.type
_entity_poly.pdbx_seq_one_letter_code
_entity_poly.pdbx_strand_id
1 'polypeptide(L)'
;MRLFKNDWLYTKADSLQRPTDQACGSYIFVFYKNLHVTNISLAELTSLVRLHTKSRSDGISRETNFFSDEEYSRYLANVLYSLYPITPILDEAKFVETIGRICDAVIAEHEAFICNTVILNSYFTTALLHVPRSLQTNVQAIVFEAGYVHSAGHALYIRRIEKANQQEIEDRLEMFLGSISSKLPIFMTPYAHEFFTPWESKSSATSIRNGLDGIRIEIRKHHINGQPLRDYLNVLRSKFPRLRVAAGLRPYNREREDSGADPDWTIWLISDTRHVETEDHATTRSRDQYLIIYAQKYHNANQFVLFKERKPAWAAPNTLPHTLSISMVNIGRSQMPRCSGVRPVIVDPFCGTGTSLIDAALRVPDGLVIGLDRNPIMPRLVRDNLHFFGLEPHAIQELRDPISGLAERLQRALDGVGGQGIPPIQQIVETSQQIGAEALRQPSSGMDGEFRAALAACLSELRFGALNEASYLETGSQRVIDQGFSASTAQILIEGCEEYRKRLLFFVIWRGIANGRYAMREQAENIYRVILREFEQFSKELDDYHESLLGPERVSYGPFSGRQGGYSIASVVSPAKVRGISVSDTGEPITEATMANLASGVLHVRVVPDSLQALAAMERAVDLLVSDPPYGFNTHELEMFALHEFYSKLVSAAVRALKPRGQLLLAVPSYARNGKQVPYFQTEGALTRQVIGAAEKQGREVLALLRTVPAPKAMYKPPYYWLSTSAVSRKILWFTIQ
;
A
#
# COMPACT_ATOMS: atom_id res chain seq x y z
N MET A 1 12.62 -34.84 -10.22
CA MET A 1 12.24 -33.44 -9.88
C MET A 1 10.92 -32.98 -10.46
N ARG A 2 10.72 -32.95 -11.79
CA ARG A 2 9.43 -32.53 -12.35
C ARG A 2 8.25 -33.37 -11.83
N LEU A 3 8.42 -34.70 -11.78
CA LEU A 3 7.44 -35.63 -11.21
C LEU A 3 7.17 -35.29 -9.73
N PHE A 4 8.20 -35.26 -8.88
CA PHE A 4 8.09 -34.84 -7.48
C PHE A 4 7.29 -33.53 -7.27
N LYS A 5 7.67 -32.45 -7.98
CA LYS A 5 6.95 -31.17 -7.85
C LYS A 5 5.52 -31.29 -8.33
N ASN A 6 5.28 -32.03 -9.41
CA ASN A 6 3.92 -32.30 -9.87
C ASN A 6 3.11 -33.03 -8.81
N ASP A 7 3.66 -34.07 -8.19
CA ASP A 7 2.92 -34.94 -7.28
C ASP A 7 2.76 -34.33 -5.89
N TRP A 8 3.74 -33.55 -5.43
CA TRP A 8 3.72 -32.94 -4.10
C TRP A 8 3.10 -31.53 -4.09
N LEU A 9 3.42 -30.71 -5.10
CA LEU A 9 3.04 -29.29 -5.13
C LEU A 9 1.93 -28.98 -6.14
N TYR A 10 1.90 -29.63 -7.30
CA TYR A 10 1.05 -29.23 -8.43
C TYR A 10 -0.12 -30.17 -8.74
N THR A 11 -0.31 -31.27 -8.03
CA THR A 11 -1.32 -32.31 -8.37
C THR A 11 -2.73 -31.79 -8.17
N LYS A 12 -3.58 -32.22 -9.12
CA LYS A 12 -4.65 -31.46 -9.76
C LYS A 12 -6.01 -31.66 -9.07
N ALA A 13 -6.87 -30.63 -9.14
CA ALA A 13 -8.28 -30.54 -8.71
C ALA A 13 -8.58 -30.10 -7.26
N ASP A 14 -8.02 -30.73 -6.22
CA ASP A 14 -8.48 -30.47 -4.83
C ASP A 14 -8.34 -29.02 -4.36
N SER A 15 -7.34 -28.27 -4.84
CA SER A 15 -7.11 -26.90 -4.40
C SER A 15 -8.22 -25.92 -4.80
N LEU A 16 -8.92 -26.19 -5.91
CA LEU A 16 -9.96 -25.29 -6.45
C LEU A 16 -11.29 -25.45 -5.71
N GLN A 17 -11.52 -26.61 -5.10
CA GLN A 17 -12.74 -26.90 -4.35
C GLN A 17 -12.65 -26.46 -2.88
N ARG A 18 -11.46 -26.10 -2.40
CA ARG A 18 -11.27 -25.75 -0.99
C ARG A 18 -11.84 -24.36 -0.65
N PRO A 19 -12.30 -24.18 0.59
CA PRO A 19 -12.63 -22.87 1.14
C PRO A 19 -11.50 -21.85 0.98
N THR A 20 -11.87 -20.58 0.89
CA THR A 20 -10.97 -19.45 0.62
C THR A 20 -9.89 -19.27 1.69
N ASP A 21 -10.22 -19.60 2.94
CA ASP A 21 -9.36 -19.54 4.11
C ASP A 21 -8.44 -20.76 4.25
N GLN A 22 -8.60 -21.77 3.39
CA GLN A 22 -7.83 -23.01 3.41
C GLN A 22 -7.03 -23.28 2.13
N ALA A 23 -6.76 -22.22 1.37
CA ALA A 23 -6.13 -22.29 0.07
C ALA A 23 -4.75 -22.98 0.13
N CYS A 24 -4.52 -23.90 -0.81
CA CYS A 24 -3.21 -24.49 -1.13
C CYS A 24 -3.04 -24.54 -2.67
N GLY A 25 -1.85 -24.85 -3.16
CA GLY A 25 -1.53 -24.86 -4.59
C GLY A 25 -0.96 -23.53 -5.10
N SER A 26 -1.16 -23.25 -6.39
CA SER A 26 -0.51 -22.15 -7.11
C SER A 26 -1.39 -20.91 -7.20
N TYR A 27 -0.89 -19.76 -6.75
CA TYR A 27 -1.56 -18.47 -6.81
C TYR A 27 -0.68 -17.40 -7.45
N ILE A 28 -1.28 -16.57 -8.29
CA ILE A 28 -0.68 -15.34 -8.77
C ILE A 28 -1.11 -14.20 -7.85
N PHE A 29 -0.14 -13.40 -7.43
CA PHE A 29 -0.34 -12.10 -6.79
C PHE A 29 0.12 -11.02 -7.76
N VAL A 30 -0.71 -10.01 -7.97
CA VAL A 30 -0.42 -8.84 -8.80
C VAL A 30 -0.19 -7.65 -7.87
N PHE A 31 0.85 -6.86 -8.11
CA PHE A 31 1.17 -5.68 -7.29
C PHE A 31 0.75 -4.37 -7.97
N TYR A 32 0.32 -3.38 -7.17
CA TYR A 32 0.06 -2.01 -7.67
C TYR A 32 1.31 -1.35 -8.26
N LYS A 33 2.48 -1.67 -7.70
CA LYS A 33 3.78 -1.13 -8.09
C LYS A 33 4.75 -2.27 -8.40
N ASN A 34 5.54 -2.09 -9.45
CA ASN A 34 6.50 -3.08 -9.88
C ASN A 34 7.84 -2.90 -9.16
N LEU A 35 8.75 -3.84 -9.36
CA LEU A 35 10.07 -3.84 -8.74
C LEU A 35 10.95 -2.68 -9.20
N HIS A 36 10.61 -1.89 -10.21
CA HIS A 36 11.29 -0.60 -10.41
C HIS A 36 11.03 0.33 -9.22
N VAL A 37 9.79 0.38 -8.75
CA VAL A 37 9.35 1.35 -7.73
C VAL A 37 9.70 0.87 -6.34
N THR A 38 9.42 -0.39 -6.04
CA THR A 38 9.62 -0.91 -4.69
C THR A 38 9.75 -2.43 -4.67
N ASN A 39 10.63 -2.94 -3.80
CA ASN A 39 10.72 -4.35 -3.44
C ASN A 39 10.04 -4.68 -2.10
N ILE A 40 9.54 -3.68 -1.35
CA ILE A 40 8.87 -3.91 -0.06
C ILE A 40 7.59 -4.75 -0.22
N SER A 41 6.98 -4.72 -1.40
CA SER A 41 5.81 -5.54 -1.74
C SER A 41 6.06 -7.04 -1.58
N LEU A 42 7.28 -7.52 -1.87
CA LEU A 42 7.66 -8.92 -1.69
C LEU A 42 7.88 -9.26 -0.20
N ALA A 43 8.47 -8.35 0.56
CA ALA A 43 8.65 -8.50 2.00
C ALA A 43 7.30 -8.48 2.74
N GLU A 44 6.39 -7.60 2.32
CA GLU A 44 5.01 -7.59 2.79
C GLU A 44 4.30 -8.91 2.44
N LEU A 45 4.37 -9.37 1.19
CA LEU A 45 3.71 -10.62 0.78
C LEU A 45 4.19 -11.81 1.63
N THR A 46 5.50 -11.98 1.81
CA THR A 46 6.03 -13.06 2.65
C THR A 46 5.63 -12.93 4.11
N SER A 47 5.58 -11.71 4.64
CA SER A 47 5.12 -11.42 6.01
C SER A 47 3.64 -11.77 6.20
N LEU A 48 2.78 -11.39 5.25
CA LEU A 48 1.36 -11.72 5.28
C LEU A 48 1.11 -13.21 5.08
N VAL A 49 1.88 -13.89 4.20
CA VAL A 49 1.83 -15.35 4.08
C VAL A 49 2.15 -16.01 5.41
N ARG A 50 3.20 -15.58 6.13
CA ARG A 50 3.50 -16.10 7.48
C ARG A 50 2.37 -15.85 8.47
N LEU A 51 1.77 -14.66 8.44
CA LEU A 51 0.70 -14.28 9.36
C LEU A 51 -0.57 -15.14 9.15
N HIS A 52 -0.87 -15.47 7.89
CA HIS A 52 -2.13 -16.09 7.45
C HIS A 52 -1.98 -17.54 6.98
N THR A 53 -0.84 -18.18 7.25
CA THR A 53 -0.61 -19.59 6.94
C THR A 53 -0.52 -20.41 8.21
N LYS A 54 -1.24 -21.53 8.22
CA LYS A 54 -1.25 -22.49 9.33
C LYS A 54 -0.93 -23.87 8.79
N SER A 55 -0.33 -24.71 9.63
CA SER A 55 -0.21 -26.13 9.35
C SER A 55 -1.60 -26.76 9.36
N ARG A 56 -1.86 -27.64 8.40
CA ARG A 56 -3.17 -28.27 8.23
C ARG A 56 -3.42 -29.38 9.24
N SER A 57 -2.36 -30.04 9.72
CA SER A 57 -2.48 -31.18 10.65
C SER A 57 -2.89 -30.77 12.06
N ASP A 58 -2.41 -29.61 12.52
CA ASP A 58 -2.60 -29.13 13.90
C ASP A 58 -3.26 -27.73 13.98
N GLY A 59 -3.42 -27.02 12.86
CA GLY A 59 -3.94 -25.66 12.84
C GLY A 59 -2.99 -24.62 13.45
N ILE A 60 -1.76 -25.01 13.80
CA ILE A 60 -0.79 -24.14 14.47
C ILE A 60 -0.04 -23.32 13.42
N SER A 61 0.19 -22.04 13.74
CA SER A 61 1.06 -21.17 12.94
C SER A 61 2.51 -21.67 13.10
N ARG A 62 3.05 -22.29 12.06
CA ARG A 62 4.46 -22.72 12.02
C ARG A 62 5.31 -21.69 11.28
N GLU A 63 6.61 -21.70 11.57
CA GLU A 63 7.55 -20.91 10.77
C GLU A 63 7.50 -21.39 9.31
N THR A 64 7.12 -20.48 8.42
CA THR A 64 7.01 -20.76 6.99
C THR A 64 8.31 -20.37 6.29
N ASN A 65 8.90 -21.33 5.59
CA ASN A 65 10.10 -21.15 4.77
C ASN A 65 9.71 -20.69 3.36
N PHE A 66 10.57 -19.87 2.74
CA PHE A 66 10.35 -19.37 1.38
C PHE A 66 11.55 -19.71 0.51
N PHE A 67 11.28 -20.31 -0.65
CA PHE A 67 12.28 -20.68 -1.65
C PHE A 67 11.82 -20.21 -3.03
N SER A 68 12.74 -19.77 -3.89
CA SER A 68 12.43 -19.75 -5.34
C SER A 68 12.36 -21.18 -5.89
N ASP A 69 11.72 -21.36 -7.05
CA ASP A 69 11.64 -22.67 -7.69
C ASP A 69 13.02 -23.24 -8.05
N GLU A 70 13.97 -22.36 -8.38
CA GLU A 70 15.37 -22.69 -8.65
C GLU A 70 16.09 -23.17 -7.38
N GLU A 71 15.95 -22.43 -6.27
CA GLU A 71 16.54 -22.81 -4.97
C GLU A 71 15.94 -24.11 -4.45
N TYR A 72 14.62 -24.28 -4.57
CA TYR A 72 13.94 -25.49 -4.14
C TYR A 72 14.36 -26.70 -4.98
N SER A 73 14.48 -26.53 -6.30
CA SER A 73 15.03 -27.57 -7.19
C SER A 73 16.45 -27.95 -6.80
N ARG A 74 17.31 -26.96 -6.54
CA ARG A 74 18.71 -27.18 -6.17
C ARG A 74 18.83 -27.90 -4.83
N TYR A 75 18.02 -27.49 -3.84
CA TYR A 75 17.96 -28.14 -2.54
C TYR A 75 17.58 -29.62 -2.68
N LEU A 76 16.47 -29.91 -3.36
CA LEU A 76 16.02 -31.29 -3.55
C LEU A 76 17.01 -32.11 -4.37
N ALA A 77 17.63 -31.53 -5.40
CA ALA A 77 18.67 -32.19 -6.16
C ALA A 77 19.86 -32.56 -5.27
N ASN A 78 20.33 -31.64 -4.42
CA ASN A 78 21.43 -31.89 -3.50
C ASN A 78 21.09 -32.99 -2.48
N VAL A 79 19.88 -32.95 -1.91
CA VAL A 79 19.40 -34.02 -1.01
C VAL A 79 19.41 -35.36 -1.73
N LEU A 80 18.83 -35.44 -2.93
CA LEU A 80 18.79 -36.65 -3.74
C LEU A 80 20.18 -37.17 -4.09
N TYR A 81 21.10 -36.30 -4.53
CA TYR A 81 22.47 -36.68 -4.86
C TYR A 81 23.26 -37.16 -3.63
N SER A 82 22.96 -36.63 -2.45
CA SER A 82 23.61 -37.04 -1.21
C SER A 82 23.15 -38.40 -0.68
N LEU A 83 21.86 -38.71 -0.83
CA LEU A 83 21.26 -39.96 -0.36
C LEU A 83 21.40 -41.10 -1.38
N TYR A 84 21.39 -40.76 -2.66
CA TYR A 84 21.37 -41.72 -3.77
C TYR A 84 22.35 -41.27 -4.86
N PRO A 85 23.64 -41.69 -4.80
CA PRO A 85 24.53 -41.53 -5.93
C PRO A 85 23.95 -42.29 -7.12
N ILE A 86 23.36 -41.54 -8.05
CA ILE A 86 22.55 -42.08 -9.16
C ILE A 86 23.45 -42.98 -10.02
N THR A 87 23.29 -44.29 -9.89
CA THR A 87 23.78 -45.24 -10.87
C THR A 87 22.86 -45.17 -12.09
N PRO A 88 23.37 -45.13 -13.34
CA PRO A 88 22.51 -45.05 -14.52
C PRO A 88 21.55 -46.26 -14.56
N ILE A 89 20.26 -46.00 -14.36
CA ILE A 89 19.19 -47.00 -14.50
C ILE A 89 18.76 -46.99 -15.97
N LEU A 90 18.95 -48.11 -16.67
CA LEU A 90 18.65 -48.25 -18.11
C LEU A 90 17.17 -48.57 -18.43
N ASP A 91 16.35 -48.89 -17.42
CA ASP A 91 14.94 -49.28 -17.55
C ASP A 91 14.02 -48.17 -17.02
N GLU A 92 13.19 -47.60 -17.90
CA GLU A 92 12.29 -46.47 -17.61
C GLU A 92 11.22 -46.82 -16.56
N ALA A 93 10.66 -48.02 -16.59
CA ALA A 93 9.62 -48.42 -15.62
C ALA A 93 10.21 -48.56 -14.22
N LYS A 94 11.37 -49.24 -14.12
CA LYS A 94 12.12 -49.34 -12.86
C LYS A 94 12.60 -47.97 -12.39
N PHE A 95 12.94 -47.08 -13.30
CA PHE A 95 13.32 -45.71 -12.97
C PHE A 95 12.15 -44.96 -12.32
N VAL A 96 10.94 -44.98 -12.90
CA VAL A 96 9.77 -44.32 -12.31
C VAL A 96 9.45 -44.87 -10.92
N GLU A 97 9.44 -46.20 -10.75
CA GLU A 97 9.18 -46.84 -9.46
C GLU A 97 10.26 -46.48 -8.42
N THR A 98 11.53 -46.54 -8.81
CA THR A 98 12.67 -46.20 -7.94
C THR A 98 12.60 -44.73 -7.53
N ILE A 99 12.29 -43.83 -8.47
CA ILE A 99 12.10 -42.41 -8.18
C ILE A 99 10.93 -42.20 -7.22
N GLY A 100 9.82 -42.92 -7.38
CA GLY A 100 8.70 -42.88 -6.44
C GLY A 100 9.13 -43.20 -5.01
N ARG A 101 9.80 -44.35 -4.81
CA ARG A 101 10.31 -44.76 -3.49
C ARG A 101 11.31 -43.76 -2.89
N ILE A 102 12.20 -43.22 -3.72
CA ILE A 102 13.16 -42.19 -3.30
C ILE A 102 12.43 -40.91 -2.88
N CYS A 103 11.39 -40.50 -3.62
CA CYS A 103 10.59 -39.33 -3.26
C CYS A 103 9.89 -39.52 -1.92
N ASP A 104 9.31 -40.69 -1.67
CA ASP A 104 8.66 -41.01 -0.39
C ASP A 104 9.66 -40.99 0.78
N ALA A 105 10.86 -41.54 0.58
CA ALA A 105 11.93 -41.50 1.58
C ALA A 105 12.39 -40.06 1.90
N VAL A 106 12.61 -39.23 0.87
CA VAL A 106 12.98 -37.81 1.04
C VAL A 106 11.88 -37.04 1.76
N ILE A 107 10.61 -37.28 1.43
CA ILE A 107 9.47 -36.65 2.12
C ILE A 107 9.46 -37.07 3.58
N ALA A 108 9.64 -38.35 3.90
CA ALA A 108 9.63 -38.83 5.27
C ALA A 108 10.78 -38.26 6.11
N GLU A 109 12.00 -38.20 5.56
CA GLU A 109 13.18 -37.69 6.28
C GLU A 109 13.20 -36.16 6.42
N HIS A 110 12.69 -35.44 5.41
CA HIS A 110 12.68 -33.97 5.39
C HIS A 110 11.29 -33.37 5.55
N GLU A 111 10.33 -34.13 6.10
CA GLU A 111 8.92 -33.76 6.18
C GLU A 111 8.73 -32.39 6.82
N ALA A 112 9.33 -32.17 8.00
CA ALA A 112 9.20 -30.92 8.74
C ALA A 112 9.65 -29.70 7.93
N PHE A 113 10.64 -29.85 7.06
CA PHE A 113 11.12 -28.79 6.21
C PHE A 113 10.23 -28.63 4.96
N ILE A 114 9.99 -29.72 4.23
CA ILE A 114 9.22 -29.73 2.98
C ILE A 114 7.77 -29.27 3.21
N CYS A 115 7.14 -29.76 4.29
CA CYS A 115 5.76 -29.44 4.64
C CYS A 115 5.57 -27.97 5.07
N ASN A 116 6.63 -27.27 5.45
CA ASN A 116 6.56 -25.86 5.84
C ASN A 116 7.20 -24.91 4.81
N THR A 117 7.52 -25.41 3.61
CA THR A 117 8.19 -24.61 2.57
C THR A 117 7.23 -24.17 1.47
N VAL A 118 7.07 -22.86 1.33
CA VAL A 118 6.34 -22.21 0.26
C VAL A 118 7.31 -21.81 -0.84
N ILE A 119 6.97 -22.12 -2.11
CA ILE A 119 7.76 -21.65 -3.24
C ILE A 119 7.23 -20.28 -3.68
N LEU A 120 8.12 -19.29 -3.77
CA LEU A 120 7.81 -17.94 -4.21
C LEU A 120 8.74 -17.54 -5.36
N ASN A 121 8.16 -17.40 -6.55
CA ASN A 121 8.85 -16.82 -7.69
C ASN A 121 8.32 -15.40 -7.93
N SER A 122 9.19 -14.41 -7.85
CA SER A 122 8.84 -13.05 -8.24
C SER A 122 9.12 -12.82 -9.73
N TYR A 123 8.26 -12.03 -10.34
CA TYR A 123 8.43 -11.40 -11.65
C TYR A 123 8.60 -9.90 -11.43
N PHE A 124 8.49 -9.07 -12.46
CA PHE A 124 8.69 -7.64 -12.31
C PHE A 124 7.52 -6.95 -11.59
N THR A 125 6.28 -7.39 -11.82
CA THR A 125 5.05 -6.78 -11.25
C THR A 125 4.15 -7.80 -10.56
N THR A 126 4.46 -9.09 -10.69
CA THR A 126 3.68 -10.20 -10.14
C THR A 126 4.56 -11.14 -9.33
N ALA A 127 3.92 -11.99 -8.53
CA ALA A 127 4.57 -13.10 -7.86
C ALA A 127 3.71 -14.36 -7.97
N LEU A 128 4.37 -15.50 -8.18
CA LEU A 128 3.78 -16.83 -8.17
C LEU A 128 4.13 -17.51 -6.84
N LEU A 129 3.09 -17.81 -6.07
CA LEU A 129 3.17 -18.49 -4.78
C LEU A 129 2.68 -19.93 -4.95
N HIS A 130 3.46 -20.92 -4.51
CA HIS A 130 3.03 -22.30 -4.39
C HIS A 130 3.00 -22.72 -2.92
N VAL A 131 1.78 -22.93 -2.41
CA VAL A 131 1.53 -23.35 -1.04
C VAL A 131 1.41 -24.89 -1.01
N PRO A 132 2.26 -25.61 -0.24
CA PRO A 132 2.18 -27.06 -0.16
C PRO A 132 0.88 -27.52 0.53
N ARG A 133 0.45 -28.75 0.27
CA ARG A 133 -0.83 -29.30 0.78
C ARG A 133 -0.89 -29.42 2.31
N SER A 134 0.27 -29.58 2.93
CA SER A 134 0.50 -29.58 4.38
C SER A 134 0.17 -28.25 5.04
N LEU A 135 0.12 -27.15 4.27
CA LEU A 135 -0.25 -25.84 4.73
C LEU A 135 -1.65 -25.45 4.24
N GLN A 136 -2.22 -24.50 4.93
CA GLN A 136 -3.43 -23.80 4.52
C GLN A 136 -3.21 -22.30 4.70
N THR A 137 -3.51 -21.53 3.66
CA THR A 137 -3.25 -20.10 3.62
C THR A 137 -4.53 -19.34 3.34
N ASN A 138 -4.82 -18.30 4.12
CA ASN A 138 -5.93 -17.39 3.83
C ASN A 138 -5.48 -16.32 2.82
N VAL A 139 -5.59 -16.63 1.53
CA VAL A 139 -5.20 -15.73 0.44
C VAL A 139 -6.03 -14.44 0.44
N GLN A 140 -7.31 -14.52 0.84
CA GLN A 140 -8.19 -13.37 0.95
C GLN A 140 -7.66 -12.34 1.95
N ALA A 141 -7.32 -12.77 3.16
CA ALA A 141 -6.78 -11.90 4.20
C ALA A 141 -5.44 -11.28 3.77
N ILE A 142 -4.58 -12.04 3.08
CA ILE A 142 -3.33 -11.52 2.51
C ILE A 142 -3.62 -10.36 1.55
N VAL A 143 -4.57 -10.51 0.62
CA VAL A 143 -4.88 -9.45 -0.35
C VAL A 143 -5.50 -8.23 0.32
N PHE A 144 -6.42 -8.43 1.27
CA PHE A 144 -7.20 -7.35 1.88
C PHE A 144 -6.37 -6.52 2.87
N GLU A 145 -5.40 -7.14 3.55
CA GLU A 145 -4.56 -6.45 4.52
C GLU A 145 -3.31 -5.81 3.90
N ALA A 146 -2.98 -6.17 2.66
CA ALA A 146 -1.80 -5.68 1.96
C ALA A 146 -1.91 -4.22 1.50
N GLY A 147 -0.75 -3.56 1.44
CA GLY A 147 -0.59 -2.22 0.90
C GLY A 147 -0.27 -2.24 -0.59
N TYR A 148 0.57 -3.18 -1.06
CA TYR A 148 0.97 -3.24 -2.47
C TYR A 148 0.33 -4.36 -3.29
N VAL A 149 -0.33 -5.34 -2.69
CA VAL A 149 -1.04 -6.39 -3.46
C VAL A 149 -2.34 -5.80 -4.01
N HIS A 150 -2.49 -5.79 -5.34
CA HIS A 150 -3.68 -5.34 -6.06
C HIS A 150 -4.74 -6.43 -6.16
N SER A 151 -4.32 -7.65 -6.52
CA SER A 151 -5.23 -8.78 -6.69
C SER A 151 -4.49 -10.10 -6.53
N ALA A 152 -5.23 -11.17 -6.26
CA ALA A 152 -4.72 -12.52 -6.32
C ALA A 152 -5.75 -13.52 -6.83
N GLY A 153 -5.26 -14.67 -7.27
CA GLY A 153 -6.11 -15.73 -7.80
C GLY A 153 -5.34 -16.99 -8.17
N HIS A 154 -6.05 -18.03 -8.56
CA HIS A 154 -5.43 -19.30 -8.93
C HIS A 154 -4.62 -19.15 -10.21
N ALA A 155 -3.37 -19.60 -10.18
CA ALA A 155 -2.53 -19.66 -11.38
C ALA A 155 -3.06 -20.78 -12.29
N LEU A 156 -3.59 -20.42 -13.46
CA LEU A 156 -4.07 -21.39 -14.45
C LEU A 156 -2.95 -21.81 -15.39
N TYR A 157 -2.16 -20.82 -15.82
CA TYR A 157 -1.10 -21.02 -16.79
C TYR A 157 -0.02 -19.95 -16.62
N ILE A 158 1.24 -20.37 -16.66
CA ILE A 158 2.39 -19.47 -16.68
C ILE A 158 3.49 -20.07 -17.52
N ARG A 159 3.92 -19.35 -18.56
CA ARG A 159 4.98 -19.82 -19.44
C ARG A 159 5.65 -18.65 -20.12
N ARG A 160 6.92 -18.83 -20.49
CA ARG A 160 7.58 -17.91 -21.40
C ARG A 160 6.75 -17.78 -22.67
N ILE A 161 6.55 -16.56 -23.13
CA ILE A 161 5.58 -16.27 -24.19
C ILE A 161 5.93 -16.98 -25.50
N GLU A 162 7.23 -17.08 -25.81
CA GLU A 162 7.74 -17.79 -26.99
C GLU A 162 7.56 -19.32 -26.92
N LYS A 163 7.29 -19.86 -25.73
CA LYS A 163 7.00 -21.28 -25.51
C LYS A 163 5.53 -21.52 -25.21
N ALA A 164 4.66 -20.52 -25.35
CA ALA A 164 3.28 -20.66 -24.96
C ALA A 164 2.54 -21.63 -25.89
N ASN A 165 1.76 -22.56 -25.32
CA ASN A 165 1.07 -23.61 -26.06
C ASN A 165 -0.45 -23.50 -25.88
N GLN A 166 -1.20 -23.46 -26.99
CA GLN A 166 -2.65 -23.34 -26.97
C GLN A 166 -3.34 -24.51 -26.27
N GLN A 167 -2.99 -25.76 -26.62
CA GLN A 167 -3.60 -26.94 -26.02
C GLN A 167 -3.43 -26.97 -24.50
N GLU A 168 -2.24 -26.64 -23.99
CA GLU A 168 -2.01 -26.58 -22.55
C GLU A 168 -2.87 -25.50 -21.87
N ILE A 169 -3.08 -24.35 -22.51
CA ILE A 169 -3.98 -23.31 -21.98
C ILE A 169 -5.42 -23.84 -21.95
N GLU A 170 -5.88 -24.48 -23.02
CA GLU A 170 -7.22 -25.03 -23.14
C GLU A 170 -7.49 -26.12 -22.10
N ASP A 171 -6.57 -27.07 -21.92
CA ASP A 171 -6.67 -28.14 -20.91
C ASP A 171 -6.78 -27.56 -19.50
N ARG A 172 -6.02 -26.50 -19.20
CA ARG A 172 -6.04 -25.83 -17.89
C ARG A 172 -7.33 -25.06 -17.66
N LEU A 173 -7.86 -24.41 -18.70
CA LEU A 173 -9.16 -23.74 -18.65
C LEU A 173 -10.30 -24.74 -18.47
N GLU A 174 -10.29 -25.85 -19.20
CA GLU A 174 -11.29 -26.91 -19.07
C GLU A 174 -11.29 -27.48 -17.64
N MET A 175 -10.11 -27.82 -17.11
CA MET A 175 -9.95 -28.29 -15.74
C MET A 175 -10.47 -27.26 -14.72
N PHE A 176 -10.15 -25.98 -14.89
CA PHE A 176 -10.63 -24.93 -14.00
C PHE A 176 -12.15 -24.78 -14.07
N LEU A 177 -12.72 -24.63 -15.28
CA LEU A 177 -14.16 -24.47 -15.50
C LEU A 177 -14.95 -25.68 -15.00
N GLY A 178 -14.41 -26.89 -15.13
CA GLY A 178 -15.01 -28.12 -14.60
C GLY A 178 -14.93 -28.24 -13.07
N SER A 179 -13.96 -27.57 -12.43
CA SER A 179 -13.75 -27.64 -10.98
C SER A 179 -14.54 -26.61 -10.17
N ILE A 180 -14.89 -25.47 -10.77
CA ILE A 180 -15.64 -24.42 -10.08
C ILE A 180 -17.11 -24.81 -9.90
N SER A 181 -17.65 -24.57 -8.70
CA SER A 181 -19.03 -24.91 -8.34
C SER A 181 -20.08 -24.01 -8.99
N SER A 182 -19.70 -22.76 -9.31
CA SER A 182 -20.59 -21.82 -9.98
C SER A 182 -21.04 -22.38 -11.32
N LYS A 183 -22.32 -22.18 -11.67
CA LYS A 183 -22.88 -22.50 -12.99
C LYS A 183 -22.88 -21.29 -13.92
N LEU A 184 -22.61 -20.09 -13.40
CA LEU A 184 -22.56 -18.88 -14.19
C LEU A 184 -21.38 -18.92 -15.17
N PRO A 185 -21.48 -18.19 -16.29
CA PRO A 185 -20.34 -18.00 -17.18
C PRO A 185 -19.21 -17.25 -16.46
N ILE A 186 -17.95 -17.58 -16.74
CA ILE A 186 -16.79 -16.86 -16.20
C ILE A 186 -16.31 -15.81 -17.19
N PHE A 187 -16.10 -14.59 -16.71
CA PHE A 187 -15.55 -13.52 -17.54
C PHE A 187 -14.04 -13.73 -17.76
N MET A 188 -13.58 -13.58 -19.00
CA MET A 188 -12.17 -13.63 -19.35
C MET A 188 -11.78 -12.39 -20.13
N THR A 189 -10.73 -11.71 -19.70
CA THR A 189 -10.28 -10.49 -20.34
C THR A 189 -8.76 -10.39 -20.37
N PRO A 190 -8.17 -9.97 -21.50
CA PRO A 190 -6.79 -9.53 -21.51
C PRO A 190 -6.68 -8.23 -20.70
N TYR A 191 -5.59 -8.06 -19.94
CA TYR A 191 -5.24 -6.77 -19.37
C TYR A 191 -4.60 -5.91 -20.46
N ALA A 192 -5.40 -5.44 -21.42
CA ALA A 192 -4.91 -4.72 -22.60
C ALA A 192 -5.28 -3.24 -22.58
N HIS A 193 -4.44 -2.42 -23.22
CA HIS A 193 -4.60 -0.97 -23.25
C HIS A 193 -5.97 -0.55 -23.80
N GLU A 194 -6.52 -1.33 -24.72
CA GLU A 194 -7.77 -1.09 -25.42
C GLU A 194 -9.01 -1.23 -24.52
N PHE A 195 -8.90 -1.90 -23.37
CA PHE A 195 -10.01 -2.14 -22.43
C PHE A 195 -10.09 -1.12 -21.29
N PHE A 196 -9.08 -0.26 -21.15
CA PHE A 196 -9.06 0.78 -20.12
C PHE A 196 -9.74 2.05 -20.61
N THR A 197 -10.46 2.73 -19.72
CA THR A 197 -11.04 4.04 -19.99
C THR A 197 -9.94 5.04 -20.39
N PRO A 198 -10.26 6.07 -21.19
CA PRO A 198 -9.34 7.17 -21.48
C PRO A 198 -8.69 7.76 -20.22
N TRP A 199 -9.38 7.74 -19.07
CA TRP A 199 -8.88 8.25 -17.79
C TRP A 199 -7.85 7.33 -17.11
N GLU A 200 -8.10 6.02 -17.06
CA GLU A 200 -7.10 5.01 -16.66
C GLU A 200 -5.88 5.02 -17.60
N SER A 201 -6.05 5.53 -18.82
CA SER A 201 -5.00 5.67 -19.81
C SER A 201 -4.22 7.00 -19.77
N LYS A 202 -4.81 8.14 -19.35
CA LYS A 202 -4.20 9.48 -19.57
C LYS A 202 -4.05 10.39 -18.34
N SER A 203 -4.75 10.21 -17.23
CA SER A 203 -4.75 11.25 -16.17
C SER A 203 -4.79 10.74 -14.72
N SER A 204 -5.27 9.52 -14.44
CA SER A 204 -4.99 8.82 -13.16
C SER A 204 -3.72 7.96 -13.20
N ALA A 205 -3.00 7.97 -14.33
CA ALA A 205 -1.90 7.07 -14.65
C ALA A 205 -0.70 7.10 -13.67
N THR A 206 -0.59 8.04 -12.72
CA THR A 206 0.49 7.98 -11.71
C THR A 206 0.33 6.80 -10.75
N SER A 207 -0.89 6.31 -10.48
CA SER A 207 -1.11 5.11 -9.63
C SER A 207 -0.74 3.83 -10.37
N ILE A 208 -1.07 3.76 -11.66
CA ILE A 208 -0.83 2.58 -12.51
C ILE A 208 0.61 2.55 -13.05
N ARG A 209 1.23 3.71 -13.30
CA ARG A 209 2.58 3.83 -13.88
C ARG A 209 3.62 3.17 -13.00
N ASN A 210 4.56 2.50 -13.64
CA ASN A 210 5.60 1.70 -13.00
C ASN A 210 4.97 0.66 -12.06
N GLY A 211 3.93 0.00 -12.54
CA GLY A 211 3.09 -0.94 -11.81
C GLY A 211 2.29 -1.76 -12.79
N LEU A 212 0.96 -1.69 -12.68
CA LEU A 212 0.02 -2.44 -13.50
C LEU A 212 0.12 -2.11 -15.02
N ASP A 213 0.70 -0.97 -15.41
CA ASP A 213 1.03 -0.70 -16.82
C ASP A 213 2.04 -1.72 -17.38
N GLY A 214 2.93 -2.22 -16.54
CA GLY A 214 3.98 -3.17 -16.89
C GLY A 214 3.46 -4.57 -17.23
N ILE A 215 2.21 -4.90 -16.88
CA ILE A 215 1.63 -6.22 -17.15
C ILE A 215 0.68 -6.25 -18.35
N ARG A 216 0.61 -5.13 -19.09
CA ARG A 216 -0.32 -4.97 -20.21
C ARG A 216 0.06 -5.86 -21.39
N ILE A 217 -0.95 -6.41 -22.05
CA ILE A 217 -0.81 -7.14 -23.30
C ILE A 217 -1.25 -6.23 -24.46
N GLU A 218 -0.47 -6.21 -25.54
CA GLU A 218 -0.89 -5.61 -26.80
C GLU A 218 -1.58 -6.67 -27.68
N ILE A 219 -2.91 -6.71 -27.69
CA ILE A 219 -3.68 -7.80 -28.32
C ILE A 219 -3.30 -8.02 -29.79
N ARG A 220 -3.00 -6.93 -30.51
CA ARG A 220 -2.67 -6.96 -31.94
C ARG A 220 -1.26 -7.46 -32.24
N LYS A 221 -0.33 -7.38 -31.29
CA LYS A 221 1.08 -7.76 -31.51
C LYS A 221 1.42 -9.15 -30.97
N HIS A 222 0.67 -9.61 -29.97
CA HIS A 222 0.93 -10.90 -29.33
C HIS A 222 0.33 -12.05 -30.14
N HIS A 223 1.09 -13.14 -30.24
CA HIS A 223 0.71 -14.38 -30.91
C HIS A 223 0.90 -15.57 -29.97
N ILE A 224 0.06 -16.59 -30.08
CA ILE A 224 0.19 -17.88 -29.38
C ILE A 224 0.16 -18.97 -30.44
N ASN A 225 1.23 -19.79 -30.52
CA ASN A 225 1.43 -20.77 -31.61
C ASN A 225 1.26 -20.16 -33.02
N GLY A 226 1.73 -18.92 -33.23
CA GLY A 226 1.63 -18.22 -34.52
C GLY A 226 0.25 -17.62 -34.84
N GLN A 227 -0.77 -17.87 -34.03
CA GLN A 227 -2.08 -17.24 -34.17
C GLN A 227 -2.15 -15.91 -33.40
N PRO A 228 -2.68 -14.82 -33.99
CA PRO A 228 -2.89 -13.57 -33.26
C PRO A 228 -3.76 -13.79 -32.02
N LEU A 229 -3.42 -13.13 -30.91
CA LEU A 229 -4.13 -13.31 -29.62
C LEU A 229 -5.62 -13.00 -29.75
N ARG A 230 -6.00 -12.00 -30.55
CA ARG A 230 -7.41 -11.68 -30.83
C ARG A 230 -8.17 -12.89 -31.39
N ASP A 231 -7.58 -13.58 -32.35
CA ASP A 231 -8.24 -14.70 -33.04
C ASP A 231 -8.29 -15.90 -32.10
N TYR A 232 -7.23 -16.13 -31.33
CA TYR A 232 -7.22 -17.17 -30.32
C TYR A 232 -8.27 -16.94 -29.21
N LEU A 233 -8.50 -15.70 -28.78
CA LEU A 233 -9.56 -15.36 -27.84
C LEU A 233 -10.96 -15.68 -28.40
N ASN A 234 -11.17 -15.55 -29.72
CA ASN A 234 -12.43 -15.98 -30.38
C ASN A 234 -12.55 -17.51 -30.43
N VAL A 235 -11.43 -18.23 -30.59
CA VAL A 235 -11.40 -19.70 -30.48
C VAL A 235 -11.83 -20.12 -29.07
N LEU A 236 -11.25 -19.53 -28.03
CA LEU A 236 -11.63 -19.82 -26.63
C LEU A 236 -13.11 -19.51 -26.36
N ARG A 237 -13.63 -18.40 -26.86
CA ARG A 237 -15.06 -18.03 -26.74
C ARG A 237 -15.96 -19.10 -27.37
N SER A 238 -15.57 -19.64 -28.52
CA SER A 238 -16.36 -20.64 -29.26
C SER A 238 -16.25 -22.03 -28.62
N LYS A 239 -15.05 -22.38 -28.12
CA LYS A 239 -14.75 -23.69 -27.52
C LYS A 239 -15.35 -23.85 -26.13
N PHE A 240 -15.43 -22.78 -25.33
CA PHE A 240 -15.91 -22.83 -23.94
C PHE A 240 -17.21 -22.03 -23.78
N PRO A 241 -18.40 -22.68 -23.83
CA PRO A 241 -19.69 -21.98 -23.70
C PRO A 241 -19.88 -21.22 -22.39
N ARG A 242 -19.19 -21.68 -21.34
CA ARG A 242 -19.16 -21.06 -20.01
C ARG A 242 -18.18 -19.88 -19.92
N LEU A 243 -17.49 -19.52 -20.98
CA LEU A 243 -16.54 -18.41 -20.98
C LEU A 243 -17.16 -17.19 -21.67
N ARG A 244 -17.06 -16.02 -21.03
CA ARG A 244 -17.43 -14.73 -21.61
C ARG A 244 -16.17 -13.93 -21.83
N VAL A 245 -15.66 -13.99 -23.06
CA VAL A 245 -14.43 -13.28 -23.43
C VAL A 245 -14.77 -11.83 -23.77
N ALA A 246 -14.07 -10.86 -23.17
CA ALA A 246 -14.25 -9.45 -23.44
C ALA A 246 -14.06 -9.12 -24.94
N ALA A 247 -14.98 -8.32 -25.49
CA ALA A 247 -14.96 -7.78 -26.84
C ALA A 247 -14.23 -6.43 -26.93
N GLY A 248 -14.20 -5.65 -25.84
CA GLY A 248 -13.42 -4.42 -25.75
C GLY A 248 -14.09 -3.22 -26.36
N LEU A 249 -15.42 -3.22 -26.28
CA LEU A 249 -16.27 -2.15 -26.77
C LEU A 249 -16.62 -1.15 -25.65
N ARG A 250 -16.45 -1.55 -24.38
CA ARG A 250 -16.81 -0.79 -23.18
C ARG A 250 -15.72 -0.97 -22.10
N PRO A 251 -15.71 -0.12 -21.06
CA PRO A 251 -14.88 -0.36 -19.88
C PRO A 251 -15.14 -1.75 -19.31
N TYR A 252 -14.08 -2.44 -18.88
CA TYR A 252 -14.15 -3.87 -18.54
C TYR A 252 -15.20 -4.19 -17.46
N ASN A 253 -15.37 -3.32 -16.45
CA ASN A 253 -16.36 -3.52 -15.38
C ASN A 253 -17.79 -3.61 -15.94
N ARG A 254 -18.14 -2.68 -16.85
CA ARG A 254 -19.47 -2.66 -17.48
C ARG A 254 -19.67 -3.86 -18.38
N GLU A 255 -18.68 -4.18 -19.21
CA GLU A 255 -18.77 -5.32 -20.11
C GLU A 255 -18.94 -6.65 -19.36
N ARG A 256 -18.26 -6.78 -18.22
CA ARG A 256 -18.41 -7.93 -17.33
C ARG A 256 -19.82 -8.02 -16.74
N GLU A 257 -20.32 -6.92 -16.17
CA GLU A 257 -21.69 -6.85 -15.61
C GLU A 257 -22.74 -7.21 -16.68
N ASP A 258 -22.64 -6.59 -17.86
CA ASP A 258 -23.54 -6.82 -18.99
C ASP A 258 -23.53 -8.27 -19.48
N SER A 259 -22.41 -8.99 -19.29
CA SER A 259 -22.26 -10.37 -19.76
C SER A 259 -22.99 -11.41 -18.90
N GLY A 260 -23.51 -11.02 -17.73
CA GLY A 260 -24.10 -11.94 -16.74
C GLY A 260 -23.08 -12.94 -16.18
N ALA A 261 -21.78 -12.59 -16.24
CA ALA A 261 -20.72 -13.43 -15.76
C ALA A 261 -20.70 -13.52 -14.23
N ASP A 262 -20.01 -14.53 -13.74
CA ASP A 262 -19.80 -14.77 -12.33
C ASP A 262 -19.10 -13.56 -11.67
N PRO A 263 -19.68 -13.04 -10.57
CA PRO A 263 -19.18 -11.86 -9.86
C PRO A 263 -17.95 -12.15 -8.99
N ASP A 264 -17.64 -13.40 -8.69
CA ASP A 264 -16.54 -13.79 -7.83
C ASP A 264 -15.25 -14.06 -8.60
N TRP A 265 -15.36 -14.32 -9.92
CA TRP A 265 -14.26 -14.76 -10.75
C TRP A 265 -14.07 -13.92 -12.01
N THR A 266 -12.81 -13.58 -12.29
CA THR A 266 -12.37 -13.05 -13.58
C THR A 266 -11.09 -13.74 -13.99
N ILE A 267 -11.03 -14.32 -15.19
CA ILE A 267 -9.80 -14.86 -15.76
C ILE A 267 -9.06 -13.74 -16.48
N TRP A 268 -7.89 -13.39 -15.97
CA TRP A 268 -7.03 -12.39 -16.59
C TRP A 268 -5.93 -13.04 -17.40
N LEU A 269 -5.69 -12.50 -18.59
CA LEU A 269 -4.44 -12.72 -19.33
C LEU A 269 -3.58 -11.49 -19.18
N ILE A 270 -2.40 -11.66 -18.60
CA ILE A 270 -1.42 -10.60 -18.38
C ILE A 270 -0.05 -11.03 -18.92
N SER A 271 0.83 -10.08 -19.16
CA SER A 271 2.20 -10.35 -19.58
C SER A 271 3.17 -9.68 -18.63
N ASP A 272 4.02 -10.43 -17.94
CA ASP A 272 5.06 -9.86 -17.07
C ASP A 272 6.45 -10.29 -17.53
N THR A 273 7.50 -9.66 -17.02
CA THR A 273 8.89 -10.02 -17.32
C THR A 273 9.56 -10.60 -16.09
N ARG A 274 10.53 -11.51 -16.27
CA ARG A 274 11.48 -11.80 -15.20
C ARG A 274 12.24 -10.52 -14.85
N HIS A 275 12.66 -10.36 -13.61
CA HIS A 275 13.56 -9.27 -13.24
C HIS A 275 15.02 -9.76 -13.21
N VAL A 276 15.96 -8.81 -13.31
CA VAL A 276 17.40 -9.04 -13.12
C VAL A 276 17.89 -8.05 -12.07
N GLU A 277 18.56 -8.56 -11.04
CA GLU A 277 19.29 -7.73 -10.08
C GLU A 277 20.59 -7.23 -10.75
N THR A 278 20.83 -5.93 -10.70
CA THR A 278 22.13 -5.35 -11.07
C THR A 278 23.08 -5.32 -9.87
N GLU A 279 24.36 -5.04 -10.12
CA GLU A 279 25.37 -4.90 -9.06
C GLU A 279 25.00 -3.82 -8.03
N ASP A 280 24.31 -2.76 -8.46
CA ASP A 280 23.82 -1.67 -7.60
C ASP A 280 22.54 -2.03 -6.82
N HIS A 281 22.12 -3.30 -6.81
CA HIS A 281 20.85 -3.77 -6.25
C HIS A 281 19.61 -3.11 -6.89
N ALA A 282 19.75 -2.46 -8.04
CA ALA A 282 18.62 -1.98 -8.81
C ALA A 282 17.98 -3.16 -9.54
N THR A 283 16.64 -3.19 -9.58
CA THR A 283 15.91 -4.24 -10.27
C THR A 283 15.50 -3.76 -11.65
N THR A 284 15.95 -4.47 -12.69
CA THR A 284 15.63 -4.15 -14.09
C THR A 284 14.81 -5.27 -14.74
N ARG A 285 14.13 -4.96 -15.85
CA ARG A 285 13.37 -5.95 -16.62
C ARG A 285 14.30 -6.85 -17.42
N SER A 286 14.09 -8.15 -17.35
CA SER A 286 14.68 -9.13 -18.26
C SER A 286 14.01 -9.05 -19.63
N ARG A 287 14.67 -9.63 -20.64
CA ARG A 287 14.08 -9.93 -21.95
C ARG A 287 13.12 -11.11 -21.91
N ASP A 288 13.20 -11.95 -20.87
CA ASP A 288 12.29 -13.09 -20.69
C ASP A 288 10.88 -12.61 -20.31
N GLN A 289 9.97 -12.62 -21.28
CA GLN A 289 8.56 -12.26 -21.11
C GLN A 289 7.71 -13.53 -20.87
N TYR A 290 6.77 -13.44 -19.95
CA TYR A 290 5.90 -14.53 -19.54
C TYR A 290 4.45 -14.18 -19.82
N LEU A 291 3.73 -15.10 -20.47
CA LEU A 291 2.27 -15.09 -20.50
C LEU A 291 1.77 -15.72 -19.20
N ILE A 292 0.98 -14.96 -18.45
CA ILE A 292 0.38 -15.39 -17.19
C ILE A 292 -1.14 -15.35 -17.36
N ILE A 293 -1.80 -16.48 -17.10
CA ILE A 293 -3.25 -16.59 -17.04
C ILE A 293 -3.62 -17.03 -15.64
N TYR A 294 -4.43 -16.24 -14.96
CA TYR A 294 -4.87 -16.54 -13.60
C TYR A 294 -6.35 -16.20 -13.42
N ALA A 295 -7.03 -17.01 -12.62
CA ALA A 295 -8.41 -16.77 -12.22
C ALA A 295 -8.41 -15.89 -10.96
N GLN A 296 -8.50 -14.57 -11.16
CA GLN A 296 -8.63 -13.62 -10.06
C GLN A 296 -9.87 -13.97 -9.25
N LYS A 297 -9.64 -14.16 -7.94
CA LYS A 297 -10.67 -14.39 -6.93
C LYS A 297 -10.66 -13.33 -5.86
N TYR A 298 -9.61 -12.51 -5.75
CA TYR A 298 -9.50 -11.46 -4.74
C TYR A 298 -8.97 -10.18 -5.37
N HIS A 299 -9.60 -9.06 -5.06
CA HIS A 299 -9.13 -7.71 -5.36
C HIS A 299 -8.94 -6.97 -4.05
N ASN A 300 -7.93 -6.12 -4.01
CA ASN A 300 -7.77 -5.15 -2.96
C ASN A 300 -8.49 -3.87 -3.37
N ALA A 301 -9.65 -3.60 -2.77
CA ALA A 301 -10.37 -2.33 -2.93
C ALA A 301 -10.19 -1.43 -1.70
N ASN A 302 -9.08 -1.57 -0.98
CA ASN A 302 -8.78 -0.75 0.18
C ASN A 302 -8.74 0.75 -0.21
N GLN A 303 -9.68 1.52 0.32
CA GLN A 303 -9.87 2.94 -0.01
C GLN A 303 -8.66 3.81 0.35
N PHE A 304 -7.83 3.40 1.31
CA PHE A 304 -6.66 4.17 1.74
C PHE A 304 -5.61 4.26 0.63
N VAL A 305 -5.59 3.32 -0.32
CA VAL A 305 -4.70 3.30 -1.48
C VAL A 305 -5.00 4.45 -2.46
N LEU A 306 -6.23 4.96 -2.46
CA LEU A 306 -6.66 6.08 -3.31
C LEU A 306 -5.92 7.38 -2.91
N PHE A 307 -5.76 7.62 -1.61
CA PHE A 307 -5.28 8.89 -1.04
C PHE A 307 -3.77 8.92 -0.72
N LYS A 308 -2.94 8.43 -1.66
CA LYS A 308 -1.46 8.26 -1.57
C LYS A 308 -0.73 9.15 -0.53
N GLU A 309 -0.02 10.20 -0.97
CA GLU A 309 0.67 11.17 -0.10
C GLU A 309 -0.22 12.42 0.15
N ARG A 310 -1.48 12.39 -0.30
CA ARG A 310 -2.42 13.52 -0.38
C ARG A 310 -3.68 13.22 0.41
N LYS A 311 -3.54 13.13 1.74
CA LYS A 311 -4.66 12.91 2.63
C LYS A 311 -5.63 14.09 2.60
N PRO A 312 -6.89 13.91 3.04
CA PRO A 312 -7.86 14.98 3.19
C PRO A 312 -7.40 16.06 4.17
N ALA A 313 -7.03 15.68 5.40
CA ALA A 313 -6.39 16.57 6.36
C ALA A 313 -4.87 16.48 6.18
N TRP A 314 -4.28 17.59 5.74
CA TRP A 314 -2.93 17.61 5.18
C TRP A 314 -2.23 18.92 5.55
N ALA A 315 -1.04 18.81 6.15
CA ALA A 315 -0.23 19.97 6.52
C ALA A 315 0.98 20.16 5.60
N ALA A 316 1.55 19.09 5.06
CA ALA A 316 2.80 19.15 4.30
C ALA A 316 2.84 18.15 3.13
N PRO A 317 3.62 18.46 2.06
CA PRO A 317 3.59 17.70 0.81
C PRO A 317 4.20 16.32 0.83
N ASN A 318 5.11 16.03 1.75
CA ASN A 318 5.66 14.69 1.85
C ASN A 318 5.06 14.03 3.09
N THR A 319 4.09 13.16 2.87
CA THR A 319 3.57 12.27 3.90
C THR A 319 3.81 10.83 3.47
N LEU A 320 3.96 9.91 4.42
CA LEU A 320 4.12 8.49 4.13
C LEU A 320 2.85 7.94 3.45
N PRO A 321 2.88 7.37 2.24
CA PRO A 321 1.66 6.85 1.64
C PRO A 321 1.13 5.63 2.40
N HIS A 322 -0.21 5.47 2.48
CA HIS A 322 -0.83 4.34 3.16
C HIS A 322 -0.29 3.00 2.65
N THR A 323 -0.11 2.82 1.34
CA THR A 323 0.47 1.57 0.79
C THR A 323 1.81 1.21 1.43
N LEU A 324 2.70 2.19 1.65
CA LEU A 324 4.01 1.96 2.25
C LEU A 324 3.92 1.74 3.77
N SER A 325 3.13 2.57 4.45
CA SER A 325 2.83 2.45 5.88
C SER A 325 2.27 1.08 6.23
N ILE A 326 1.27 0.62 5.48
CA ILE A 326 0.67 -0.71 5.57
C ILE A 326 1.73 -1.80 5.46
N SER A 327 2.60 -1.74 4.45
CA SER A 327 3.66 -2.74 4.27
C SER A 327 4.64 -2.76 5.44
N MET A 328 5.04 -1.59 5.96
CA MET A 328 5.91 -1.50 7.12
C MET A 328 5.25 -2.14 8.36
N VAL A 329 3.99 -1.82 8.63
CA VAL A 329 3.21 -2.42 9.73
C VAL A 329 3.09 -3.94 9.56
N ASN A 330 2.78 -4.41 8.35
CA ASN A 330 2.65 -5.83 8.03
C ASN A 330 3.95 -6.62 8.24
N ILE A 331 5.08 -6.05 7.81
CA ILE A 331 6.41 -6.64 8.03
C ILE A 331 6.72 -6.71 9.52
N GLY A 332 6.59 -5.58 10.23
CA GLY A 332 6.86 -5.48 11.66
C GLY A 332 6.01 -6.44 12.50
N ARG A 333 4.69 -6.48 12.27
CA ARG A 333 3.78 -7.34 13.05
C ARG A 333 3.95 -8.83 12.78
N SER A 334 4.55 -9.21 11.65
CA SER A 334 4.83 -10.62 11.35
C SER A 334 5.87 -11.25 12.28
N GLN A 335 6.71 -10.41 12.91
CA GLN A 335 7.77 -10.84 13.83
C GLN A 335 7.44 -10.53 15.30
N MET A 336 6.31 -9.88 15.58
CA MET A 336 5.92 -9.62 16.96
C MET A 336 5.66 -10.95 17.70
N PRO A 337 6.10 -11.07 18.96
CA PRO A 337 5.72 -12.20 19.80
C PRO A 337 4.20 -12.30 19.91
N ARG A 338 3.63 -13.42 19.49
CA ARG A 338 2.20 -13.73 19.67
C ARG A 338 1.98 -14.35 21.06
N CYS A 339 2.23 -13.59 22.11
CA CYS A 339 1.95 -14.03 23.48
C CYS A 339 0.49 -13.73 23.83
N SER A 340 -0.29 -14.76 24.15
CA SER A 340 -1.69 -14.59 24.57
C SER A 340 -1.77 -13.68 25.81
N GLY A 341 -2.56 -12.62 25.73
CA GLY A 341 -2.83 -11.71 26.85
C GLY A 341 -1.88 -10.53 26.99
N VAL A 342 -0.82 -10.42 26.19
CA VAL A 342 0.03 -9.23 26.14
C VAL A 342 -0.30 -8.43 24.89
N ARG A 343 -0.80 -7.21 25.07
CA ARG A 343 -1.06 -6.31 23.95
C ARG A 343 0.26 -5.79 23.36
N PRO A 344 0.43 -5.80 22.03
CA PRO A 344 1.59 -5.20 21.40
C PRO A 344 1.53 -3.67 21.49
N VAL A 345 2.67 -3.03 21.74
CA VAL A 345 2.82 -1.57 21.76
C VAL A 345 3.46 -1.11 20.46
N ILE A 346 2.75 -0.28 19.71
CA ILE A 346 3.16 0.23 18.41
C ILE A 346 3.32 1.75 18.51
N VAL A 347 4.49 2.27 18.14
CA VAL A 347 4.80 3.70 18.29
C VAL A 347 5.25 4.29 16.96
N ASP A 348 4.69 5.45 16.61
CA ASP A 348 5.27 6.38 15.65
C ASP A 348 5.66 7.68 16.37
N PRO A 349 6.97 7.96 16.58
CA PRO A 349 7.42 9.15 17.27
C PRO A 349 7.27 10.45 16.46
N PHE A 350 6.91 10.37 15.18
CA PHE A 350 6.75 11.52 14.26
C PHE A 350 5.48 11.34 13.42
N CYS A 351 4.36 11.10 14.09
CA CYS A 351 3.18 10.55 13.45
C CYS A 351 2.49 11.48 12.44
N GLY A 352 2.71 12.80 12.50
CA GLY A 352 2.21 13.77 11.52
C GLY A 352 0.71 13.61 11.24
N THR A 353 0.33 13.27 10.01
CA THR A 353 -1.10 13.09 9.66
C THR A 353 -1.73 11.80 10.20
N GLY A 354 -0.98 10.98 10.93
CA GLY A 354 -1.45 9.74 11.56
C GLY A 354 -1.52 8.53 10.63
N THR A 355 -0.85 8.56 9.47
CA THR A 355 -0.95 7.46 8.47
C THR A 355 -0.58 6.10 9.07
N SER A 356 0.59 6.01 9.70
CA SER A 356 1.10 4.81 10.39
C SER A 356 0.18 4.37 11.53
N LEU A 357 -0.37 5.31 12.30
CA LEU A 357 -1.25 5.03 13.43
C LEU A 357 -2.57 4.39 12.98
N ILE A 358 -3.20 4.98 11.96
CA ILE A 358 -4.46 4.47 11.39
C ILE A 358 -4.22 3.06 10.83
N ASP A 359 -3.14 2.87 10.07
CA ASP A 359 -2.82 1.57 9.47
C ASP A 359 -2.49 0.50 10.51
N ALA A 360 -1.80 0.87 11.60
CA ALA A 360 -1.51 0.01 12.73
C ALA A 360 -2.78 -0.40 13.49
N ALA A 361 -3.64 0.54 13.86
CA ALA A 361 -4.88 0.25 14.60
C ALA A 361 -5.85 -0.65 13.81
N LEU A 362 -5.91 -0.50 12.48
CA LEU A 362 -6.74 -1.34 11.64
C LEU A 362 -6.25 -2.80 11.55
N ARG A 363 -4.94 -3.03 11.74
CA ARG A 363 -4.26 -4.32 11.53
C ARG A 363 -3.89 -5.04 12.83
N VAL A 364 -3.82 -4.30 13.92
CA VAL A 364 -3.49 -4.79 15.25
C VAL A 364 -4.54 -4.21 16.22
N PRO A 365 -5.81 -4.65 16.10
CA PRO A 365 -6.94 -4.03 16.81
C PRO A 365 -6.84 -4.14 18.34
N ASP A 366 -6.11 -5.13 18.84
CA ASP A 366 -5.79 -5.34 20.26
C ASP A 366 -4.56 -4.55 20.73
N GLY A 367 -3.80 -3.98 19.81
CA GLY A 367 -2.58 -3.22 20.08
C GLY A 367 -2.82 -1.87 20.74
N LEU A 368 -1.83 -1.44 21.51
CA LEU A 368 -1.72 -0.07 22.00
C LEU A 368 -0.95 0.75 20.97
N VAL A 369 -1.65 1.67 20.28
CA VAL A 369 -1.07 2.49 19.21
C VAL A 369 -0.85 3.91 19.70
N ILE A 370 0.41 4.36 19.67
CA ILE A 370 0.84 5.65 20.20
C ILE A 370 1.48 6.48 19.09
N GLY A 371 1.02 7.71 18.94
CA GLY A 371 1.62 8.72 18.07
C GLY A 371 2.18 9.87 18.88
N LEU A 372 3.42 10.25 18.62
CA LEU A 372 4.03 11.46 19.16
C LEU A 372 4.23 12.46 18.03
N ASP A 373 4.03 13.73 18.30
CA ASP A 373 4.44 14.82 17.41
C ASP A 373 4.63 16.10 18.23
N ARG A 374 5.43 17.03 17.73
CA ARG A 374 5.57 18.36 18.34
C ARG A 374 4.49 19.33 17.91
N ASN A 375 3.86 19.08 16.76
CA ASN A 375 2.92 20.02 16.19
C ASN A 375 1.57 19.93 16.91
N PRO A 376 1.08 21.02 17.53
CA PRO A 376 -0.18 21.01 18.28
C PRO A 376 -1.41 20.67 17.44
N ILE A 377 -1.38 20.90 16.12
CA ILE A 377 -2.51 20.57 15.24
C ILE A 377 -2.67 19.06 15.01
N MET A 378 -1.66 18.28 15.36
CA MET A 378 -1.56 16.89 14.97
C MET A 378 -2.76 16.02 15.40
N PRO A 379 -3.24 16.05 16.67
CA PRO A 379 -4.43 15.30 17.08
C PRO A 379 -5.67 15.63 16.24
N ARG A 380 -5.81 16.89 15.80
CA ARG A 380 -6.91 17.31 14.93
C ARG A 380 -6.77 16.71 13.53
N LEU A 381 -5.58 16.71 12.93
CA LEU A 381 -5.34 16.09 11.62
C LEU A 381 -5.68 14.61 11.61
N VAL A 382 -5.28 13.88 12.66
CA VAL A 382 -5.58 12.44 12.79
C VAL A 382 -7.09 12.21 12.91
N ARG A 383 -7.78 13.01 13.74
CA ARG A 383 -9.25 12.95 13.89
C ARG A 383 -9.98 13.25 12.59
N ASP A 384 -9.57 14.28 11.86
CA ASP A 384 -10.22 14.68 10.62
C ASP A 384 -9.98 13.65 9.50
N ASN A 385 -8.81 13.01 9.45
CA ASN A 385 -8.55 11.89 8.56
C ASN A 385 -9.39 10.65 8.92
N LEU A 386 -9.47 10.28 10.20
CA LEU A 386 -10.35 9.18 10.64
C LEU A 386 -11.82 9.47 10.35
N HIS A 387 -12.27 10.70 10.57
CA HIS A 387 -13.63 11.12 10.24
C HIS A 387 -13.89 10.96 8.74
N PHE A 388 -12.98 11.46 7.88
CA PHE A 388 -13.09 11.31 6.43
C PHE A 388 -13.18 9.84 6.00
N PHE A 389 -12.26 9.00 6.46
CA PHE A 389 -12.22 7.58 6.09
C PHE A 389 -13.35 6.76 6.74
N GLY A 390 -14.03 7.34 7.72
CA GLY A 390 -15.23 6.81 8.36
C GLY A 390 -16.53 7.34 7.76
N LEU A 391 -16.51 8.09 6.66
CA LEU A 391 -17.72 8.54 5.98
C LEU A 391 -18.43 7.38 5.29
N GLU A 392 -19.76 7.42 5.30
CA GLU A 392 -20.61 6.53 4.51
C GLU A 392 -20.74 7.05 3.07
N PRO A 393 -21.13 6.20 2.09
CA PRO A 393 -21.26 6.63 0.70
C PRO A 393 -22.07 7.92 0.49
N HIS A 394 -23.25 8.05 1.13
CA HIS A 394 -24.08 9.25 0.99
C HIS A 394 -23.35 10.53 1.46
N ALA A 395 -22.60 10.44 2.56
CA ALA A 395 -21.87 11.57 3.11
C ALA A 395 -20.68 11.97 2.20
N ILE A 396 -20.06 11.02 1.50
CA ILE A 396 -19.05 11.32 0.47
C ILE A 396 -19.68 12.12 -0.67
N GLN A 397 -20.87 11.72 -1.13
CA GLN A 397 -21.60 12.43 -2.19
C GLN A 397 -21.97 13.86 -1.75
N GLU A 398 -22.43 14.04 -0.51
CA GLU A 398 -22.73 15.34 0.09
C GLU A 398 -21.51 16.27 0.19
N LEU A 399 -20.29 15.73 0.26
CA LEU A 399 -19.06 16.52 0.16
C LEU A 399 -18.66 16.80 -1.30
N ARG A 400 -18.82 15.80 -2.17
CA ARG A 400 -18.39 15.83 -3.56
C ARG A 400 -19.15 16.87 -4.37
N ASP A 401 -20.47 16.92 -4.25
CA ASP A 401 -21.30 17.81 -5.09
C ASP A 401 -21.02 19.30 -4.84
N PRO A 402 -20.94 19.79 -3.59
CA PRO A 402 -20.55 21.17 -3.32
C PRO A 402 -19.13 21.53 -3.82
N ILE A 403 -18.16 20.62 -3.71
CA ILE A 403 -16.79 20.85 -4.17
C ILE A 403 -16.72 20.90 -5.70
N SER A 404 -17.42 19.99 -6.38
CA SER A 404 -17.54 20.01 -7.85
C SER A 404 -18.21 21.31 -8.31
N GLY A 405 -19.26 21.74 -7.61
CA GLY A 405 -19.92 23.02 -7.89
C GLY A 405 -18.99 24.23 -7.69
N LEU A 406 -18.12 24.21 -6.67
CA LEU A 406 -17.09 25.25 -6.49
C LEU A 406 -16.07 25.25 -7.64
N ALA A 407 -15.63 24.07 -8.09
CA ALA A 407 -14.73 23.95 -9.23
C ALA A 407 -15.35 24.58 -10.49
N GLU A 408 -16.60 24.26 -10.81
CA GLU A 408 -17.30 24.85 -11.95
C GLU A 408 -17.42 26.39 -11.85
N ARG A 409 -17.74 26.92 -10.65
CA ARG A 409 -17.82 28.38 -10.44
C ARG A 409 -16.46 29.06 -10.57
N LEU A 410 -15.39 28.44 -10.05
CA LEU A 410 -14.02 28.94 -10.20
C LEU A 410 -13.59 28.93 -11.67
N GLN A 411 -13.89 27.87 -12.42
CA GLN A 411 -13.62 27.81 -13.85
C GLN A 411 -14.34 28.94 -14.60
N ARG A 412 -15.64 29.15 -14.36
CA ARG A 412 -16.40 30.26 -14.96
C ARG A 412 -15.84 31.64 -14.60
N ALA A 413 -15.40 31.82 -13.36
CA ALA A 413 -14.76 33.06 -12.91
C ALA A 413 -13.44 33.31 -13.66
N LEU A 414 -12.62 32.26 -13.84
CA LEU A 414 -11.36 32.32 -14.61
C LEU A 414 -11.58 32.57 -16.10
N ASP A 415 -12.70 32.10 -16.66
CA ASP A 415 -13.07 32.32 -18.06
C ASP A 415 -13.70 33.71 -18.31
N GLY A 416 -13.92 34.51 -17.26
CA GLY A 416 -14.59 35.81 -17.35
C GLY A 416 -16.10 35.72 -17.60
N VAL A 417 -16.69 34.53 -17.51
CA VAL A 417 -18.11 34.27 -17.79
C VAL A 417 -18.90 34.21 -16.48
N GLY A 418 -19.08 35.37 -15.83
CA GLY A 418 -20.08 35.55 -14.76
C GLY A 418 -19.98 34.56 -13.59
N GLY A 419 -18.79 34.45 -12.96
CA GLY A 419 -18.56 33.67 -11.74
C GLY A 419 -19.24 34.25 -10.50
N GLN A 420 -20.57 34.36 -10.50
CA GLN A 420 -21.33 34.86 -9.35
C GLN A 420 -20.93 34.09 -8.07
N GLY A 421 -20.58 34.83 -7.01
CA GLY A 421 -20.22 34.28 -5.71
C GLY A 421 -18.72 34.09 -5.45
N ILE A 422 -17.86 34.12 -6.47
CA ILE A 422 -16.40 34.11 -6.28
C ILE A 422 -15.87 35.56 -6.35
N PRO A 423 -15.41 36.15 -5.23
CA PRO A 423 -14.89 37.52 -5.23
C PRO A 423 -13.57 37.63 -6.01
N PRO A 424 -13.22 38.83 -6.52
CA PRO A 424 -11.85 39.10 -6.96
C PRO A 424 -10.86 38.78 -5.84
N ILE A 425 -9.70 38.22 -6.20
CA ILE A 425 -8.72 37.77 -5.21
C ILE A 425 -8.26 38.91 -4.29
N GLN A 426 -8.18 40.14 -4.83
CA GLN A 426 -7.85 41.35 -4.09
C GLN A 426 -8.81 41.61 -2.93
N GLN A 427 -10.11 41.41 -3.15
CA GLN A 427 -11.13 41.59 -2.11
C GLN A 427 -10.97 40.56 -0.98
N ILE A 428 -10.66 39.30 -1.31
CA ILE A 428 -10.41 38.26 -0.31
C ILE A 428 -9.12 38.55 0.45
N VAL A 429 -8.11 39.03 -0.26
CA VAL A 429 -6.84 39.47 0.31
C VAL A 429 -7.06 40.58 1.34
N GLU A 430 -7.84 41.61 1.03
CA GLU A 430 -8.21 42.68 1.97
C GLU A 430 -8.98 42.13 3.17
N THR A 431 -9.96 41.25 2.93
CA THR A 431 -10.74 40.59 4.00
C THR A 431 -9.85 39.75 4.90
N SER A 432 -8.85 39.05 4.34
CA SER A 432 -7.91 38.23 5.09
C SER A 432 -7.02 39.05 6.02
N GLN A 433 -6.76 40.33 5.71
CA GLN A 433 -6.02 41.23 6.60
C GLN A 433 -6.83 41.62 7.84
N GLN A 434 -8.15 41.69 7.71
CA GLN A 434 -9.03 42.15 8.79
C GLN A 434 -9.41 41.01 9.74
N ILE A 435 -9.73 39.83 9.18
CA ILE A 435 -10.33 38.72 9.95
C ILE A 435 -9.30 37.60 10.18
N GLY A 436 -8.38 37.40 9.25
CA GLY A 436 -7.36 36.36 9.34
C GLY A 436 -7.94 34.95 9.45
N ALA A 437 -7.31 34.11 10.27
CA ALA A 437 -7.78 32.75 10.57
C ALA A 437 -9.12 32.73 11.33
N GLU A 438 -9.52 33.82 11.98
CA GLU A 438 -10.78 33.93 12.74
C GLU A 438 -12.01 33.76 11.83
N ALA A 439 -11.83 33.93 10.51
CA ALA A 439 -12.86 33.69 9.52
C ALA A 439 -13.42 32.26 9.62
N LEU A 440 -12.60 31.28 10.04
CA LEU A 440 -13.03 29.90 10.23
C LEU A 440 -14.00 29.71 11.42
N ARG A 441 -14.00 30.63 12.40
CA ARG A 441 -14.94 30.60 13.53
C ARG A 441 -16.31 31.16 13.17
N GLN A 442 -16.36 32.05 12.18
CA GLN A 442 -17.59 32.75 11.84
C GLN A 442 -18.58 31.80 11.16
N PRO A 443 -19.88 31.83 11.54
CA PRO A 443 -20.91 31.11 10.82
C PRO A 443 -20.87 31.47 9.34
N SER A 444 -20.98 30.48 8.47
CA SER A 444 -20.96 30.70 7.01
C SER A 444 -22.26 30.22 6.40
N SER A 445 -22.89 31.06 5.58
CA SER A 445 -24.11 30.67 4.86
C SER A 445 -23.75 29.86 3.62
N GLY A 446 -23.64 28.53 3.79
CA GLY A 446 -23.39 27.60 2.70
C GLY A 446 -21.96 27.59 2.16
N MET A 447 -21.77 26.82 1.10
CA MET A 447 -20.44 26.43 0.59
C MET A 447 -19.57 27.61 0.16
N ASP A 448 -20.15 28.67 -0.43
CA ASP A 448 -19.38 29.85 -0.86
C ASP A 448 -18.90 30.69 0.34
N GLY A 449 -19.65 30.72 1.43
CA GLY A 449 -19.20 31.33 2.68
C GLY A 449 -18.03 30.58 3.27
N GLU A 450 -18.14 29.25 3.33
CA GLU A 450 -17.10 28.37 3.87
C GLU A 450 -15.81 28.41 3.03
N PHE A 451 -15.94 28.39 1.70
CA PHE A 451 -14.82 28.56 0.78
C PHE A 451 -14.08 29.89 1.02
N ARG A 452 -14.83 31.00 1.14
CA ARG A 452 -14.24 32.32 1.41
C ARG A 452 -13.54 32.36 2.76
N ALA A 453 -14.15 31.80 3.81
CA ALA A 453 -13.55 31.72 5.13
C ALA A 453 -12.25 30.90 5.13
N ALA A 454 -12.28 29.73 4.49
CA ALA A 454 -11.12 28.85 4.37
C ALA A 454 -9.99 29.49 3.56
N LEU A 455 -10.30 30.12 2.42
CA LEU A 455 -9.31 30.81 1.60
C LEU A 455 -8.71 32.02 2.33
N ALA A 456 -9.54 32.83 3.01
CA ALA A 456 -9.05 33.95 3.80
C ALA A 456 -8.09 33.49 4.91
N ALA A 457 -8.40 32.39 5.59
CA ALA A 457 -7.51 31.79 6.58
C ALA A 457 -6.19 31.31 5.97
N CYS A 458 -6.21 30.63 4.82
CA CYS A 458 -4.99 30.23 4.11
C CYS A 458 -4.15 31.45 3.71
N LEU A 459 -4.76 32.50 3.15
CA LEU A 459 -4.05 33.71 2.73
C LEU A 459 -3.44 34.48 3.91
N SER A 460 -4.16 34.56 5.03
CA SER A 460 -3.65 35.13 6.27
C SER A 460 -2.40 34.40 6.75
N GLU A 461 -2.43 33.07 6.69
CA GLU A 461 -1.32 32.23 7.11
C GLU A 461 -0.09 32.41 6.21
N LEU A 462 -0.28 32.54 4.89
CA LEU A 462 0.82 32.84 3.94
C LEU A 462 1.49 34.19 4.22
N ARG A 463 0.75 35.17 4.75
CA ARG A 463 1.26 36.52 5.05
C ARG A 463 1.99 36.62 6.37
N PHE A 464 1.71 35.72 7.30
CA PHE A 464 2.35 35.70 8.61
C PHE A 464 3.87 35.61 8.44
N GLY A 465 4.58 36.69 8.81
CA GLY A 465 6.04 36.79 8.71
C GLY A 465 6.61 37.27 7.36
N ALA A 466 5.78 37.63 6.36
CA ALA A 466 6.27 38.15 5.08
C ALA A 466 6.50 39.67 5.13
N LEU A 467 7.70 40.12 4.75
CA LEU A 467 8.10 41.54 4.74
C LEU A 467 7.77 42.28 3.44
N ASN A 468 7.40 41.57 2.36
CA ASN A 468 7.13 42.15 1.03
C ASN A 468 5.88 41.51 0.38
N GLU A 469 4.98 42.35 -0.13
CA GLU A 469 3.71 41.95 -0.76
C GLU A 469 3.88 41.17 -2.08
N ALA A 470 5.03 41.30 -2.77
CA ALA A 470 5.21 40.69 -4.09
C ALA A 470 5.54 39.18 -4.06
N SER A 471 6.04 38.63 -2.94
CA SER A 471 6.55 37.25 -2.88
C SER A 471 5.96 36.39 -1.75
N TYR A 472 4.98 36.89 -1.01
CA TYR A 472 4.45 36.19 0.18
C TYR A 472 3.76 34.87 -0.16
N LEU A 473 3.18 34.70 -1.36
CA LEU A 473 2.53 33.43 -1.72
C LEU A 473 3.53 32.28 -1.79
N GLU A 474 4.69 32.49 -2.40
CA GLU A 474 5.73 31.48 -2.45
C GLU A 474 6.47 31.37 -1.12
N THR A 475 7.00 32.48 -0.61
CA THR A 475 7.81 32.48 0.61
C THR A 475 7.00 32.05 1.83
N GLY A 476 5.74 32.50 1.92
CA GLY A 476 4.79 32.08 2.93
C GLY A 476 4.37 30.63 2.79
N SER A 477 4.14 30.12 1.57
CA SER A 477 3.78 28.70 1.42
C SER A 477 4.96 27.81 1.77
N GLN A 478 6.17 28.19 1.38
CA GLN A 478 7.39 27.51 1.79
C GLN A 478 7.57 27.57 3.32
N ARG A 479 7.35 28.73 3.95
CA ARG A 479 7.37 28.87 5.42
C ARG A 479 6.40 27.91 6.11
N VAL A 480 5.16 27.83 5.66
CA VAL A 480 4.14 26.96 6.29
C VAL A 480 4.44 25.49 6.01
N ILE A 481 4.95 25.14 4.83
CA ILE A 481 5.48 23.80 4.58
C ILE A 481 6.60 23.48 5.56
N ASP A 482 7.47 24.45 5.82
CA ASP A 482 8.68 24.30 6.61
C ASP A 482 8.45 24.30 8.12
N GLN A 483 7.53 25.12 8.62
CA GLN A 483 7.33 25.40 10.04
C GLN A 483 5.96 24.94 10.54
N GLY A 484 5.11 24.43 9.64
CA GLY A 484 3.70 24.24 9.91
C GLY A 484 2.91 25.54 9.98
N PHE A 485 1.65 25.40 10.36
CA PHE A 485 0.74 26.52 10.58
C PHE A 485 1.12 27.30 11.84
N SER A 486 0.84 28.59 11.85
CA SER A 486 0.98 29.45 13.03
C SER A 486 0.16 28.93 14.21
N ALA A 487 0.58 29.26 15.43
CA ALA A 487 -0.10 28.82 16.64
C ALA A 487 -1.58 29.27 16.68
N SER A 488 -1.90 30.45 16.15
CA SER A 488 -3.28 30.95 16.07
C SER A 488 -4.14 30.12 15.11
N THR A 489 -3.64 29.87 13.89
CA THR A 489 -4.32 29.03 12.91
C THR A 489 -4.48 27.60 13.42
N ALA A 490 -3.44 27.03 14.02
CA ALA A 490 -3.50 25.72 14.66
C ALA A 490 -4.58 25.68 15.76
N GLN A 491 -4.60 26.66 16.67
CA GLN A 491 -5.60 26.73 17.74
C GLN A 491 -7.02 26.84 17.19
N ILE A 492 -7.23 27.63 16.13
CA ILE A 492 -8.53 27.75 15.48
C ILE A 492 -8.95 26.44 14.82
N LEU A 493 -8.04 25.72 14.17
CA LEU A 493 -8.37 24.41 13.59
C LEU A 493 -8.64 23.34 14.66
N ILE A 494 -7.95 23.41 15.81
CA ILE A 494 -8.13 22.47 16.92
C ILE A 494 -9.46 22.74 17.66
N GLU A 495 -9.72 23.98 18.05
CA GLU A 495 -10.81 24.33 18.98
C GLU A 495 -11.82 25.34 18.42
N GLY A 496 -11.39 26.22 17.51
CA GLY A 496 -12.22 27.34 17.03
C GLY A 496 -13.16 27.03 15.87
N CYS A 497 -12.86 26.01 15.08
CA CYS A 497 -13.62 25.64 13.88
C CYS A 497 -14.27 24.28 14.11
N GLU A 498 -15.51 24.25 14.59
CA GLU A 498 -16.23 23.01 14.89
C GLU A 498 -16.66 22.25 13.62
N GLU A 499 -16.97 22.99 12.55
CA GLU A 499 -17.48 22.43 11.30
C GLU A 499 -16.38 21.69 10.51
N TYR A 500 -16.52 20.37 10.40
CA TYR A 500 -15.60 19.52 9.65
C TYR A 500 -15.42 19.95 8.19
N ARG A 501 -16.52 20.33 7.51
CA ARG A 501 -16.48 20.73 6.09
C ARG A 501 -15.60 21.96 5.85
N LYS A 502 -15.63 22.95 6.74
CA LYS A 502 -14.75 24.13 6.69
C LYS A 502 -13.28 23.75 6.84
N ARG A 503 -12.96 22.88 7.81
CA ARG A 503 -11.59 22.38 8.01
C ARG A 503 -11.11 21.60 6.80
N LEU A 504 -11.95 20.73 6.24
CA LEU A 504 -11.63 19.99 5.02
C LEU A 504 -11.33 20.95 3.85
N LEU A 505 -12.17 21.97 3.64
CA LEU A 505 -11.93 22.98 2.60
C LEU A 505 -10.62 23.73 2.80
N PHE A 506 -10.32 24.12 4.04
CA PHE A 506 -9.04 24.73 4.38
C PHE A 506 -7.86 23.84 3.96
N PHE A 507 -7.88 22.55 4.30
CA PHE A 507 -6.79 21.65 3.92
C PHE A 507 -6.71 21.39 2.42
N VAL A 508 -7.83 21.26 1.71
CA VAL A 508 -7.84 21.08 0.26
C VAL A 508 -7.32 22.34 -0.46
N ILE A 509 -7.74 23.54 -0.04
CA ILE A 509 -7.21 24.81 -0.57
C ILE A 509 -5.71 24.92 -0.30
N TRP A 510 -5.29 24.66 0.94
CA TRP A 510 -3.88 24.65 1.33
C TRP A 510 -3.05 23.69 0.48
N ARG A 511 -3.57 22.47 0.22
CA ARG A 511 -2.94 21.47 -0.64
C ARG A 511 -2.71 22.00 -2.07
N GLY A 512 -3.70 22.69 -2.63
CA GLY A 512 -3.61 23.33 -3.94
C GLY A 512 -2.53 24.41 -3.99
N ILE A 513 -2.51 25.29 -2.98
CA ILE A 513 -1.52 26.35 -2.81
C ILE A 513 -0.10 25.77 -2.66
N ALA A 514 0.09 24.82 -1.75
CA ALA A 514 1.40 24.24 -1.44
C ALA A 514 2.00 23.46 -2.63
N ASN A 515 1.17 22.72 -3.37
CA ASN A 515 1.59 21.98 -4.57
C ASN A 515 1.75 22.91 -5.79
N GLY A 516 0.96 23.97 -5.85
CA GLY A 516 0.92 24.95 -6.95
C GLY A 516 1.87 26.14 -6.79
N ARG A 517 2.70 26.18 -5.74
CA ARG A 517 3.51 27.36 -5.38
C ARG A 517 4.34 27.96 -6.52
N TYR A 518 4.93 27.13 -7.37
CA TYR A 518 5.73 27.62 -8.50
C TYR A 518 4.87 28.31 -9.57
N ALA A 519 3.64 27.85 -9.78
CA ALA A 519 2.71 28.47 -10.72
C ALA A 519 2.17 29.82 -10.20
N MET A 520 2.21 30.06 -8.89
CA MET A 520 1.75 31.33 -8.28
C MET A 520 2.80 32.44 -8.31
N ARG A 521 4.04 32.19 -8.75
CA ARG A 521 5.13 33.19 -8.77
C ARG A 521 4.85 34.40 -9.67
N GLU A 522 4.13 34.19 -10.76
CA GLU A 522 3.99 35.19 -11.82
C GLU A 522 2.82 36.16 -11.57
N GLN A 523 1.69 35.64 -11.11
CA GLN A 523 0.44 36.39 -10.95
C GLN A 523 -0.36 35.82 -9.77
N ALA A 524 -0.83 36.68 -8.86
CA ALA A 524 -1.65 36.26 -7.71
C ALA A 524 -2.95 35.54 -8.14
N GLU A 525 -3.48 35.88 -9.31
CA GLU A 525 -4.67 35.26 -9.93
C GLU A 525 -4.48 33.76 -10.20
N ASN A 526 -3.24 33.27 -10.33
CA ASN A 526 -2.96 31.86 -10.48
C ASN A 526 -3.35 31.03 -9.24
N ILE A 527 -3.62 31.67 -8.09
CA ILE A 527 -4.14 30.98 -6.91
C ILE A 527 -5.46 30.24 -7.21
N TYR A 528 -6.38 30.86 -7.94
CA TYR A 528 -7.65 30.20 -8.30
C TYR A 528 -7.43 29.05 -9.27
N ARG A 529 -6.46 29.14 -10.18
CA ARG A 529 -6.11 28.04 -11.08
C ARG A 529 -5.55 26.83 -10.33
N VAL A 530 -4.70 27.04 -9.31
CA VAL A 530 -4.15 25.93 -8.53
C VAL A 530 -5.20 25.31 -7.60
N ILE A 531 -6.09 26.13 -7.02
CA ILE A 531 -7.24 25.65 -6.22
C ILE A 531 -8.22 24.87 -7.10
N LEU A 532 -8.56 25.38 -8.29
CA LEU A 532 -9.45 24.70 -9.23
C LEU A 532 -8.94 23.30 -9.57
N ARG A 533 -7.68 23.18 -10.00
CA ARG A 533 -7.06 21.88 -10.30
C ARG A 533 -7.11 20.94 -9.10
N GLU A 534 -6.96 21.48 -7.90
CA GLU A 534 -7.03 20.72 -6.67
C GLU A 534 -8.46 20.22 -6.36
N PHE A 535 -9.48 21.06 -6.57
CA PHE A 535 -10.88 20.67 -6.41
C PHE A 535 -11.33 19.65 -7.46
N GLU A 536 -10.90 19.78 -8.70
CA GLU A 536 -11.17 18.78 -9.76
C GLU A 536 -10.53 17.43 -9.38
N GLN A 537 -9.27 17.45 -8.95
CA GLN A 537 -8.56 16.25 -8.52
C GLN A 537 -9.20 15.63 -7.28
N PHE A 538 -9.55 16.42 -6.27
CA PHE A 538 -10.17 15.91 -5.04
C PHE A 538 -11.61 15.41 -5.29
N SER A 539 -12.40 16.07 -6.13
CA SER A 539 -13.74 15.60 -6.51
C SER A 539 -13.67 14.22 -7.17
N LYS A 540 -12.67 13.99 -8.01
CA LYS A 540 -12.42 12.67 -8.58
C LYS A 540 -11.99 11.64 -7.53
N GLU A 541 -11.13 12.03 -6.58
CA GLU A 541 -10.76 11.16 -5.45
C GLU A 541 -12.00 10.78 -4.61
N LEU A 542 -12.96 11.69 -4.46
CA LEU A 542 -14.25 11.42 -3.81
C LEU A 542 -15.15 10.48 -4.63
N ASP A 543 -15.21 10.65 -5.95
CA ASP A 543 -15.93 9.74 -6.84
C ASP A 543 -15.35 8.31 -6.74
N ASP A 544 -14.02 8.17 -6.84
CA ASP A 544 -13.32 6.90 -6.70
C ASP A 544 -13.54 6.29 -5.29
N TYR A 545 -13.55 7.12 -4.24
CA TYR A 545 -13.81 6.67 -2.87
C TYR A 545 -15.25 6.20 -2.68
N HIS A 546 -16.22 6.96 -3.17
CA HIS A 546 -17.64 6.60 -3.15
C HIS A 546 -17.90 5.28 -3.88
N GLU A 547 -17.35 5.13 -5.09
CA GLU A 547 -17.43 3.88 -5.86
C GLU A 547 -16.79 2.71 -5.11
N SER A 548 -15.64 2.93 -4.46
CA SER A 548 -14.99 1.86 -3.67
C SER A 548 -15.85 1.38 -2.51
N LEU A 549 -16.56 2.28 -1.81
CA LEU A 549 -17.41 1.91 -0.67
C LEU A 549 -18.70 1.20 -1.09
N LEU A 550 -19.32 1.62 -2.20
CA LEU A 550 -20.49 0.94 -2.74
C LEU A 550 -20.14 -0.46 -3.25
N GLY A 551 -18.88 -0.71 -3.59
CA GLY A 551 -18.50 -1.89 -4.36
C GLY A 551 -19.33 -2.00 -5.65
N PRO A 552 -19.44 -3.18 -6.25
CA PRO A 552 -20.26 -3.40 -7.44
C PRO A 552 -21.79 -3.41 -7.17
N GLU A 553 -22.31 -2.84 -6.07
CA GLU A 553 -23.74 -2.91 -5.71
C GLU A 553 -24.68 -2.16 -6.67
N ARG A 554 -24.16 -1.37 -7.63
CA ARG A 554 -25.00 -0.48 -8.46
C ARG A 554 -25.61 -1.05 -9.74
N VAL A 555 -25.81 -2.37 -9.85
CA VAL A 555 -26.73 -2.92 -10.87
C VAL A 555 -27.78 -3.83 -10.22
N SER A 556 -28.76 -3.19 -9.58
CA SER A 556 -30.18 -3.57 -9.53
C SER A 556 -30.58 -5.06 -9.57
N TYR A 557 -29.93 -6.00 -8.87
CA TYR A 557 -30.46 -7.37 -8.66
C TYR A 557 -29.92 -8.03 -7.37
N GLY A 558 -30.70 -7.98 -6.29
CA GLY A 558 -30.63 -8.88 -5.12
C GLY A 558 -29.57 -8.57 -4.04
N PRO A 559 -29.69 -9.17 -2.83
CA PRO A 559 -28.78 -8.90 -1.72
C PRO A 559 -27.38 -9.48 -1.99
N PHE A 560 -26.44 -8.60 -2.35
CA PHE A 560 -25.03 -8.90 -2.63
C PHE A 560 -24.18 -9.15 -1.37
N SER A 561 -24.72 -8.90 -0.18
CA SER A 561 -24.03 -8.96 1.12
C SER A 561 -23.50 -10.34 1.55
N GLY A 562 -23.73 -11.39 0.76
CA GLY A 562 -23.29 -12.77 1.03
C GLY A 562 -22.11 -13.28 0.19
N ARG A 563 -21.45 -12.46 -0.64
CA ARG A 563 -20.43 -12.94 -1.60
C ARG A 563 -19.00 -12.96 -1.03
N GLN A 564 -18.28 -14.05 -1.31
CA GLN A 564 -16.93 -14.33 -0.79
C GLN A 564 -15.79 -14.07 -1.82
N GLY A 565 -16.10 -13.63 -3.04
CA GLY A 565 -15.11 -13.48 -4.13
C GLY A 565 -14.54 -12.07 -4.35
N GLY A 566 -13.92 -11.88 -5.51
CA GLY A 566 -12.87 -10.88 -5.70
C GLY A 566 -13.31 -9.47 -5.97
N TYR A 567 -14.61 -9.22 -5.96
CA TYR A 567 -15.18 -7.90 -6.02
C TYR A 567 -16.08 -7.66 -4.80
N SER A 568 -15.86 -8.44 -3.74
CA SER A 568 -16.52 -8.27 -2.46
C SER A 568 -16.05 -6.97 -1.80
N ILE A 569 -17.01 -6.25 -1.21
CA ILE A 569 -16.76 -5.11 -0.30
C ILE A 569 -15.86 -5.51 0.87
N ALA A 570 -15.67 -6.81 1.14
CA ALA A 570 -14.86 -7.29 2.25
C ALA A 570 -13.38 -6.83 2.23
N SER A 571 -12.83 -6.39 1.08
CA SER A 571 -11.50 -5.76 1.02
C SER A 571 -11.49 -4.28 1.38
N VAL A 572 -12.65 -3.64 1.31
CA VAL A 572 -12.85 -2.24 1.71
C VAL A 572 -12.85 -2.22 3.23
N VAL A 573 -12.11 -1.29 3.81
CA VAL A 573 -12.15 -1.12 5.25
C VAL A 573 -13.50 -0.49 5.59
N SER A 574 -14.35 -1.21 6.33
CA SER A 574 -15.67 -0.71 6.70
C SER A 574 -15.57 0.67 7.37
N PRO A 575 -16.38 1.67 6.93
CA PRO A 575 -16.45 2.97 7.60
C PRO A 575 -16.74 2.86 9.10
N ALA A 576 -17.57 1.88 9.50
CA ALA A 576 -17.85 1.62 10.91
C ALA A 576 -16.60 1.17 11.70
N LYS A 577 -15.73 0.35 11.10
CA LYS A 577 -14.46 -0.06 11.71
C LYS A 577 -13.54 1.14 11.91
N VAL A 578 -13.50 2.08 10.95
CA VAL A 578 -12.72 3.32 11.06
C VAL A 578 -13.31 4.24 12.14
N ARG A 579 -14.64 4.45 12.17
CA ARG A 579 -15.31 5.24 13.21
C ARG A 579 -15.14 4.69 14.62
N GLY A 580 -14.98 3.37 14.74
CA GLY A 580 -14.68 2.71 16.02
C GLY A 580 -13.30 3.08 16.60
N ILE A 581 -12.42 3.67 15.80
CA ILE A 581 -11.11 4.13 16.24
C ILE A 581 -11.26 5.54 16.82
N SER A 582 -11.19 5.65 18.15
CA SER A 582 -11.19 6.95 18.82
C SER A 582 -9.77 7.52 18.95
N VAL A 583 -9.65 8.85 19.03
CA VAL A 583 -8.36 9.55 19.25
C VAL A 583 -8.37 10.21 20.63
N SER A 584 -7.46 9.77 21.50
CA SER A 584 -7.26 10.30 22.84
C SER A 584 -6.02 11.20 22.89
N ASP A 585 -6.14 12.33 23.60
CA ASP A 585 -5.06 13.25 23.96
C ASP A 585 -5.13 13.55 25.47
N THR A 586 -4.54 12.68 26.31
CA THR A 586 -4.69 12.78 27.78
C THR A 586 -3.81 13.84 28.44
N GLY A 587 -2.96 14.56 27.70
CA GLY A 587 -2.00 15.53 28.25
C GLY A 587 -0.90 14.94 29.17
N GLU A 588 -1.15 13.77 29.77
CA GLU A 588 -0.19 13.06 30.61
C GLU A 588 0.99 12.51 29.80
N PRO A 589 2.22 12.59 30.33
CA PRO A 589 3.40 11.98 29.72
C PRO A 589 3.22 10.47 29.56
N ILE A 590 3.55 9.95 28.39
CA ILE A 590 3.53 8.50 28.15
C ILE A 590 4.80 7.88 28.74
N THR A 591 4.59 7.00 29.71
CA THR A 591 5.58 6.24 30.47
C THR A 591 5.12 4.78 30.53
N GLU A 592 5.98 3.86 30.95
CA GLU A 592 5.58 2.45 31.11
C GLU A 592 4.34 2.29 32.02
N ALA A 593 4.32 3.02 33.14
CA ALA A 593 3.20 2.98 34.09
C ALA A 593 1.90 3.52 33.51
N THR A 594 1.94 4.63 32.76
CA THR A 594 0.73 5.20 32.14
C THR A 594 0.27 4.34 30.97
N MET A 595 1.18 3.74 30.19
CA MET A 595 0.85 2.82 29.11
C MET A 595 0.06 1.61 29.57
N ALA A 596 0.22 1.14 30.81
CA ALA A 596 -0.59 0.06 31.38
C ALA A 596 -2.08 0.44 31.51
N ASN A 597 -2.39 1.73 31.69
CA ASN A 597 -3.75 2.22 31.88
C ASN A 597 -4.43 2.68 30.59
N LEU A 598 -3.68 2.83 29.49
CA LEU A 598 -4.23 3.23 28.20
C LEU A 598 -5.14 2.15 27.62
N ALA A 599 -6.27 2.52 27.03
CA ALA A 599 -7.21 1.58 26.41
C ALA A 599 -6.68 1.09 25.04
N SER A 600 -6.89 -0.19 24.73
CA SER A 600 -6.71 -0.74 23.37
C SER A 600 -7.82 -0.25 22.43
N GLY A 601 -7.56 -0.25 21.12
CA GLY A 601 -8.51 0.26 20.11
C GLY A 601 -8.64 1.79 20.07
N VAL A 602 -7.86 2.51 20.88
CA VAL A 602 -7.76 3.98 20.92
C VAL A 602 -6.40 4.38 20.36
N LEU A 603 -6.38 5.38 19.45
CA LEU A 603 -5.14 6.04 19.05
C LEU A 603 -4.76 7.05 20.13
N HIS A 604 -3.65 6.81 20.81
CA HIS A 604 -3.11 7.72 21.81
C HIS A 604 -2.15 8.68 21.13
N VAL A 605 -2.65 9.87 20.84
CA VAL A 605 -1.99 10.87 20.05
C VAL A 605 -1.55 11.99 20.98
N ARG A 606 -0.25 12.24 21.11
CA ARG A 606 0.30 13.20 22.07
C ARG A 606 1.11 14.28 21.38
N VAL A 607 0.80 15.52 21.75
CA VAL A 607 1.64 16.68 21.45
C VAL A 607 2.72 16.75 22.53
N VAL A 608 3.98 16.60 22.13
CA VAL A 608 5.12 16.60 23.05
C VAL A 608 6.15 17.65 22.62
N PRO A 609 6.76 18.39 23.55
CA PRO A 609 7.80 19.37 23.20
C PRO A 609 9.01 18.73 22.50
N ASP A 610 9.35 17.50 22.90
CA ASP A 610 10.43 16.70 22.35
C ASP A 610 10.01 15.23 22.21
N SER A 611 9.71 14.81 20.97
CA SER A 611 9.35 13.42 20.65
C SER A 611 10.44 12.42 21.01
N LEU A 612 11.73 12.81 20.96
CA LEU A 612 12.84 11.90 21.26
C LEU A 612 12.95 11.66 22.76
N GLN A 613 12.74 12.69 23.57
CA GLN A 613 12.69 12.54 25.02
C GLN A 613 11.49 11.67 25.44
N ALA A 614 10.32 11.92 24.87
CA ALA A 614 9.12 11.12 25.12
C ALA A 614 9.31 9.66 24.69
N LEU A 615 9.93 9.40 23.54
CA LEU A 615 10.27 8.05 23.10
C LEU A 615 11.28 7.37 24.04
N ALA A 616 12.31 8.09 24.49
CA ALA A 616 13.31 7.55 25.40
C ALA A 616 12.74 7.19 26.79
N ALA A 617 11.61 7.78 27.18
CA ALA A 617 10.89 7.45 28.41
C ALA A 617 10.09 6.14 28.32
N MET A 618 9.92 5.58 27.11
CA MET A 618 9.27 4.28 26.87
C MET A 618 10.28 3.12 26.91
N GLU A 619 11.24 3.16 27.84
CA GLU A 619 12.34 2.19 27.90
C GLU A 619 11.82 0.75 27.90
N ARG A 620 12.27 -0.05 26.92
CA ARG A 620 11.90 -1.46 26.75
C ARG A 620 10.40 -1.73 26.79
N ALA A 621 9.58 -0.79 26.31
CA ALA A 621 8.13 -0.93 26.31
C ALA A 621 7.52 -1.11 24.91
N VAL A 622 8.28 -0.85 23.84
CA VAL A 622 7.78 -0.82 22.46
C VAL A 622 8.06 -2.14 21.74
N ASP A 623 7.02 -2.76 21.16
CA ASP A 623 7.14 -3.97 20.34
C ASP A 623 7.46 -3.65 18.89
N LEU A 624 6.88 -2.57 18.35
CA LEU A 624 7.14 -2.06 17.00
C LEU A 624 7.23 -0.54 16.99
N LEU A 625 8.36 -0.04 16.52
CA LEU A 625 8.52 1.36 16.13
C LEU A 625 8.46 1.45 14.60
N VAL A 626 7.50 2.20 14.08
CA VAL A 626 7.30 2.43 12.64
C VAL A 626 7.22 3.93 12.38
N SER A 627 8.09 4.48 11.54
CA SER A 627 8.14 5.94 11.36
C SER A 627 8.71 6.41 10.02
N ASP A 628 8.25 7.58 9.57
CA ASP A 628 8.78 8.39 8.45
C ASP A 628 9.37 9.69 9.04
N PRO A 629 10.54 9.64 9.71
CA PRO A 629 11.12 10.79 10.40
C PRO A 629 11.33 12.02 9.50
N PRO A 630 11.41 13.23 10.08
CA PRO A 630 11.62 14.46 9.33
C PRO A 630 12.99 14.46 8.61
N TYR A 631 12.97 14.76 7.31
CA TYR A 631 14.15 14.72 6.46
C TYR A 631 14.91 16.05 6.29
N GLY A 632 14.38 17.18 6.78
CA GLY A 632 14.94 18.50 6.44
C GLY A 632 14.58 18.99 5.02
N PHE A 633 13.80 18.23 4.25
CA PHE A 633 13.33 18.68 2.93
C PHE A 633 12.16 19.67 3.01
N ASN A 634 11.31 19.47 4.01
CA ASN A 634 10.11 20.26 4.32
C ASN A 634 10.26 20.99 5.65
N THR A 635 11.49 21.21 6.12
CA THR A 635 11.71 21.88 7.40
C THR A 635 13.04 22.60 7.31
N HIS A 636 13.01 23.92 7.08
CA HIS A 636 14.14 24.78 7.45
C HIS A 636 14.30 24.88 8.99
N GLU A 637 13.39 24.26 9.76
CA GLU A 637 13.40 24.21 11.23
C GLU A 637 14.65 23.56 11.85
N LEU A 638 15.44 22.85 11.05
CA LEU A 638 16.70 22.29 11.51
C LEU A 638 17.79 22.74 10.55
N GLU A 639 18.61 23.69 11.01
CA GLU A 639 19.95 23.86 10.47
C GLU A 639 20.60 22.47 10.37
N MET A 640 21.49 22.25 9.38
CA MET A 640 22.08 20.91 9.18
C MET A 640 22.65 20.30 10.46
N PHE A 641 23.15 21.14 11.40
CA PHE A 641 23.60 20.73 12.72
C PHE A 641 22.47 20.17 13.61
N ALA A 642 21.34 20.85 13.70
CA ALA A 642 20.20 20.41 14.50
C ALA A 642 19.59 19.12 13.93
N LEU A 643 19.59 18.96 12.60
CA LEU A 643 19.13 17.72 11.95
C LEU A 643 20.10 16.56 12.21
N HIS A 644 21.41 16.82 12.19
CA HIS A 644 22.41 15.83 12.57
C HIS A 644 22.26 15.39 14.03
N GLU A 645 22.10 16.34 14.95
CA GLU A 645 21.87 16.06 16.37
C GLU A 645 20.59 15.24 16.59
N PHE A 646 19.51 15.62 15.90
CA PHE A 646 18.24 14.90 15.92
C PHE A 646 18.41 13.42 15.53
N TYR A 647 19.05 13.11 14.40
CA TYR A 647 19.24 11.72 13.96
C TYR A 647 20.14 10.91 14.90
N SER A 648 21.18 11.54 15.46
CA SER A 648 22.05 10.91 16.47
C SER A 648 21.27 10.51 17.74
N LYS A 649 20.38 11.39 18.22
CA LYS A 649 19.51 11.13 19.37
C LYS A 649 18.40 10.13 19.06
N LEU A 650 17.79 10.22 17.87
CA LEU A 650 16.71 9.36 17.41
C LEU A 650 17.08 7.88 17.52
N VAL A 651 18.22 7.49 16.97
CA VAL A 651 18.64 6.08 16.96
C VAL A 651 18.81 5.54 18.38
N SER A 652 19.44 6.31 19.26
CA SER A 652 19.63 5.92 20.66
C SER A 652 18.29 5.77 21.41
N ALA A 653 17.38 6.73 21.23
CA ALA A 653 16.05 6.69 21.83
C ALA A 653 15.21 5.51 21.33
N ALA A 654 15.24 5.25 20.01
CA ALA A 654 14.53 4.13 19.39
C ALA A 654 15.02 2.78 19.92
N VAL A 655 16.34 2.55 19.95
CA VAL A 655 16.93 1.30 20.47
C VAL A 655 16.61 1.12 21.96
N ARG A 656 16.59 2.21 22.75
CA ARG A 656 16.22 2.16 24.17
C ARG A 656 14.76 1.80 24.38
N ALA A 657 13.87 2.34 23.55
CA ALA A 657 12.43 2.14 23.70
C ALA A 657 11.99 0.70 23.37
N LEU A 658 12.71 0.00 22.49
CA LEU A 658 12.30 -1.32 22.01
C LEU A 658 12.49 -2.41 23.07
N LYS A 659 11.49 -3.29 23.22
CA LYS A 659 11.58 -4.55 23.97
C LYS A 659 12.64 -5.48 23.38
N PRO A 660 13.07 -6.55 24.10
CA PRO A 660 13.77 -7.66 23.49
C PRO A 660 12.98 -8.24 22.32
N ARG A 661 13.64 -8.41 21.16
CA ARG A 661 13.05 -8.75 19.86
C ARG A 661 12.08 -7.71 19.30
N GLY A 662 12.11 -6.48 19.82
CA GLY A 662 11.36 -5.36 19.28
C GLY A 662 11.82 -5.01 17.86
N GLN A 663 10.89 -4.50 17.06
CA GLN A 663 11.06 -4.23 15.64
C GLN A 663 11.21 -2.72 15.39
N LEU A 664 12.23 -2.32 14.65
CA LEU A 664 12.45 -0.94 14.20
C LEU A 664 12.27 -0.89 12.69
N LEU A 665 11.26 -0.17 12.20
CA LEU A 665 11.08 0.13 10.77
C LEU A 665 11.11 1.64 10.54
N LEU A 666 12.14 2.11 9.83
CA LEU A 666 12.36 3.52 9.54
C LEU A 666 12.38 3.77 8.03
N ALA A 667 11.52 4.67 7.56
CA ALA A 667 11.66 5.25 6.24
C ALA A 667 12.71 6.37 6.29
N VAL A 668 13.72 6.28 5.44
CA VAL A 668 14.84 7.24 5.37
C VAL A 668 14.99 7.74 3.94
N PRO A 669 15.44 8.98 3.72
CA PRO A 669 15.49 9.53 2.38
C PRO A 669 16.62 8.88 1.59
N SER A 670 16.34 8.50 0.33
CA SER A 670 17.33 7.95 -0.60
C SER A 670 17.76 8.98 -1.64
N TYR A 671 16.80 9.72 -2.17
CA TYR A 671 17.01 10.69 -3.25
C TYR A 671 15.86 11.68 -3.28
N ALA A 672 16.16 12.96 -3.52
CA ALA A 672 15.17 14.02 -3.70
C ALA A 672 15.17 14.52 -5.15
N ARG A 673 13.99 14.55 -5.77
CA ARG A 673 13.83 14.98 -7.17
C ARG A 673 14.13 16.46 -7.42
N ASN A 674 14.12 17.28 -6.38
CA ASN A 674 14.47 18.70 -6.47
C ASN A 674 15.99 18.95 -6.50
N GLY A 675 16.81 17.89 -6.56
CA GLY A 675 18.27 17.97 -6.60
C GLY A 675 18.92 18.25 -5.24
N LYS A 676 18.14 18.39 -4.15
CA LYS A 676 18.71 18.49 -2.80
C LYS A 676 19.46 17.19 -2.47
N GLN A 677 20.72 17.32 -2.05
CA GLN A 677 21.51 16.18 -1.60
C GLN A 677 20.96 15.66 -0.26
N VAL A 678 20.96 14.34 -0.09
CA VAL A 678 20.67 13.71 1.21
C VAL A 678 21.91 13.83 2.09
N PRO A 679 21.83 14.48 3.26
CA PRO A 679 22.93 14.54 4.22
C PRO A 679 23.47 13.14 4.59
N TYR A 680 24.79 13.02 4.74
CA TYR A 680 25.46 11.74 5.00
C TYR A 680 24.89 10.99 6.21
N PHE A 681 24.56 11.69 7.30
CA PHE A 681 24.03 11.09 8.53
C PHE A 681 22.60 10.51 8.37
N GLN A 682 21.88 10.86 7.30
CA GLN A 682 20.58 10.28 6.94
C GLN A 682 20.70 9.12 5.96
N THR A 683 21.89 8.86 5.43
CA THR A 683 22.11 7.75 4.51
C THR A 683 21.89 6.43 5.23
N GLU A 684 21.40 5.45 4.49
CA GLU A 684 21.21 4.07 4.95
C GLU A 684 22.44 3.52 5.70
N GLY A 685 23.63 3.66 5.12
CA GLY A 685 24.86 3.13 5.71
C GLY A 685 25.24 3.82 7.03
N ALA A 686 25.02 5.13 7.14
CA ALA A 686 25.28 5.86 8.37
C ALA A 686 24.29 5.47 9.47
N LEU A 687 22.99 5.41 9.16
CA LEU A 687 21.96 5.04 10.13
C LEU A 687 22.09 3.58 10.58
N THR A 688 22.41 2.66 9.66
CA THR A 688 22.67 1.25 9.99
C THR A 688 23.80 1.12 11.02
N ARG A 689 24.92 1.81 10.81
CA ARG A 689 26.04 1.82 11.78
C ARG A 689 25.65 2.45 13.10
N GLN A 690 24.86 3.53 13.08
CA GLN A 690 24.36 4.16 14.31
C GLN A 690 23.45 3.21 15.11
N VAL A 691 22.56 2.46 14.43
CA VAL A 691 21.66 1.51 15.10
C VAL A 691 22.45 0.37 15.74
N ILE A 692 23.40 -0.20 15.02
CA ILE A 692 24.30 -1.25 15.54
C ILE A 692 25.08 -0.72 16.75
N GLY A 693 25.75 0.43 16.61
CA GLY A 693 26.52 1.02 17.71
C GLY A 693 25.67 1.43 18.91
N ALA A 694 24.42 1.85 18.69
CA ALA A 694 23.48 2.16 19.78
C ALA A 694 23.00 0.88 20.50
N ALA A 695 22.76 -0.21 19.78
CA ALA A 695 22.43 -1.51 20.36
C ALA A 695 23.60 -2.03 21.21
N GLU A 696 24.82 -2.04 20.66
CA GLU A 696 26.03 -2.48 21.37
C GLU A 696 26.27 -1.67 22.65
N LYS A 697 26.13 -0.34 22.60
CA LYS A 697 26.25 0.54 23.78
C LYS A 697 25.23 0.23 24.89
N GLN A 698 24.09 -0.34 24.52
CA GLN A 698 23.04 -0.75 25.47
C GLN A 698 23.15 -2.23 25.87
N GLY A 699 24.22 -2.93 25.46
CA GLY A 699 24.41 -4.35 25.72
C GLY A 699 23.42 -5.23 24.95
N ARG A 700 22.99 -4.78 23.78
CA ARG A 700 21.99 -5.43 22.92
C ARG A 700 22.60 -5.80 21.58
N GLU A 701 22.01 -6.77 20.90
CA GLU A 701 22.42 -7.17 19.56
C GLU A 701 21.36 -6.80 18.52
N VAL A 702 21.81 -6.40 17.33
CA VAL A 702 20.93 -6.31 16.16
C VAL A 702 20.89 -7.70 15.52
N LEU A 703 19.75 -8.38 15.61
CA LEU A 703 19.58 -9.64 14.92
C LEU A 703 19.54 -9.38 13.41
N ALA A 704 20.52 -9.91 12.69
CA ALA A 704 20.51 -9.95 11.23
C ALA A 704 19.42 -10.94 10.75
N LEU A 705 18.16 -10.51 10.75
CA LEU A 705 17.04 -11.36 10.37
C LEU A 705 16.76 -11.26 8.87
N LEU A 706 17.47 -12.11 8.12
CA LEU A 706 16.97 -12.87 6.96
C LEU A 706 18.06 -13.87 6.53
N ARG A 707 18.24 -14.91 7.34
CA ARG A 707 18.65 -16.23 6.87
C ARG A 707 17.41 -17.12 6.91
N THR A 708 16.47 -16.95 5.97
CA THR A 708 15.89 -18.19 5.45
C THR A 708 17.08 -18.92 4.87
N VAL A 709 17.29 -20.19 5.21
CA VAL A 709 18.31 -21.01 4.56
C VAL A 709 17.60 -21.71 3.41
N PRO A 710 18.06 -21.53 2.15
CA PRO A 710 19.19 -20.73 1.71
C PRO A 710 18.88 -19.23 1.74
N ALA A 711 19.93 -18.43 2.00
CA ALA A 711 19.84 -16.98 2.02
C ALA A 711 19.23 -16.53 0.69
N PRO A 712 18.07 -15.85 0.69
CA PRO A 712 17.47 -15.40 -0.54
C PRO A 712 18.47 -14.52 -1.28
N LYS A 713 18.50 -14.62 -2.62
CA LYS A 713 19.05 -13.54 -3.46
C LYS A 713 18.50 -12.19 -2.97
N ALA A 714 19.31 -11.14 -3.04
CA ALA A 714 19.23 -9.92 -2.23
C ALA A 714 17.85 -9.23 -2.11
N MET A 715 16.95 -9.42 -3.08
CA MET A 715 15.62 -8.79 -3.14
C MET A 715 14.73 -8.85 -1.89
N TYR A 716 14.84 -9.88 -1.04
CA TYR A 716 13.96 -10.00 0.13
C TYR A 716 14.51 -9.33 1.38
N LYS A 717 15.75 -8.82 1.35
CA LYS A 717 16.44 -8.29 2.52
C LYS A 717 16.29 -6.77 2.61
N PRO A 718 16.16 -6.22 3.84
CA PRO A 718 16.34 -4.80 4.03
C PRO A 718 17.78 -4.37 3.67
N PRO A 719 17.99 -3.13 3.20
CA PRO A 719 16.99 -2.06 3.03
C PRO A 719 15.97 -2.35 1.91
N TYR A 720 14.70 -2.04 2.15
CA TYR A 720 13.74 -1.97 1.04
C TYR A 720 13.83 -0.59 0.38
N TYR A 721 13.48 -0.44 -0.88
CA TYR A 721 13.40 0.86 -1.53
C TYR A 721 11.97 1.20 -1.93
N TRP A 722 11.69 2.49 -2.01
CA TRP A 722 10.45 3.05 -2.53
C TRP A 722 10.76 4.32 -3.33
N LEU A 723 10.57 4.28 -4.64
CA LEU A 723 10.89 5.39 -5.52
C LEU A 723 9.65 6.27 -5.75
N SER A 724 9.70 7.51 -5.28
CA SER A 724 8.64 8.48 -5.59
C SER A 724 8.78 8.99 -7.02
N THR A 725 7.65 9.21 -7.68
CA THR A 725 7.60 9.92 -8.97
C THR A 725 7.46 11.44 -8.83
N SER A 726 7.06 11.91 -7.66
CA SER A 726 6.72 13.31 -7.40
C SER A 726 7.58 13.95 -6.31
N ALA A 727 8.10 13.16 -5.37
CA ALA A 727 8.65 13.65 -4.12
C ALA A 727 10.00 12.98 -3.78
N VAL A 728 10.16 12.56 -2.53
CA VAL A 728 11.35 11.93 -1.97
C VAL A 728 11.25 10.42 -2.14
N SER A 729 12.25 9.81 -2.77
CA SER A 729 12.44 8.37 -2.75
C SER A 729 12.96 7.96 -1.38
N ARG A 730 12.49 6.84 -0.85
CA ARG A 730 12.79 6.34 0.49
C ARG A 730 13.53 5.00 0.44
N LYS A 731 14.43 4.77 1.38
CA LYS A 731 14.88 3.43 1.80
C LYS A 731 14.16 3.09 3.10
N ILE A 732 13.77 1.84 3.27
CA ILE A 732 13.11 1.36 4.48
C ILE A 732 14.08 0.45 5.19
N LEU A 733 14.57 0.93 6.31
CA LEU A 733 15.45 0.17 7.19
C LEU A 733 14.58 -0.66 8.12
N TRP A 734 14.99 -1.91 8.35
CA TRP A 734 14.30 -2.81 9.25
C TRP A 734 15.32 -3.53 10.13
N PHE A 735 15.14 -3.43 11.44
CA PHE A 735 15.99 -4.08 12.43
C PHE A 735 15.13 -4.82 13.46
N THR A 736 15.64 -5.94 13.95
CA THR A 736 15.17 -6.59 15.18
C THR A 736 16.25 -6.41 16.23
N ILE A 737 15.89 -5.85 17.38
CA ILE A 737 16.84 -5.60 18.47
C ILE A 737 16.60 -6.63 19.58
N GLN A 738 17.62 -7.40 19.94
CA GLN A 738 17.57 -8.36 21.04
C GLN A 738 18.31 -7.76 22.24
#